data_AF-A0A8H6P0B2-F1
#
_entry.id   AF-A0A8H6P0B2-F1
#
_cell.length_a   1.000
_cell.length_b   1.000
_cell.length_c   1.000
_cell.angle_alpha   90.00
_cell.angle_beta   90.00
_cell.angle_gamma   90.00
#
_symmetry.space_group_name_H-M   'P 1'
#
loop_
_entity.id
_entity.type
_entity.pdbx_description
1 polymer ?
#
loop_
_entity_poly.entity_id
_entity_poly.type
_entity_poly.pdbx_seq_one_letter_code
_entity_poly.pdbx_strand_id
1 'polypeptide(L)'
;MPQPTAGQRARRKTAPSGPPKEFKVQTRETAEELPEGIESITDVKNELDLVQWYSEVENGLLESSYDEYQSCLQELQMSKSHLDSLLSDTSSTLDLLRSLSESFKAVEAQTSNFQKQCEGLLSAQKRDTELAEKIQENLQYYEFLDPASRRLNAPGAGNTVRGQDFSDMLRRLDECLDYMERNPEQKEASVYRSRYRLLMTRALTLIRGHFVSALRDIHSSVSKKIADQQQNEATMSALLYAKFRVGAPELKQIGLEIQKRAVPPLDPEQGTEAEYQSLLNELHTNFSATRGKLIIPLVRKKLYDIAHAPSTSKDLVAFARASISYVRGVCLDEFELWGEWFHGQAGLYDFLETVCEPLYDYLRPRIIHEDKIINLCQLCTLLQTRFLLDQDEEVEQTDANQLDFSVLIQPALEDVQTRLVFRAQAFLRDEIERFKPRPEDLDYPARNKGVSITVTESQISGKKLVPADTLVHLAKATNDDPDSILEQDSKWDFEPQAALSGWYPTLRKAIWLLSRIYRLVNSTVFDDLAHQIVHQTTLSLHQASAQISSKSTADGKLFLMSHLLILKQQIVAFDIEYVAPEVSFDFSGITNTFWELRERGGLFNPRNLMRLVGHGLIPRVVENMLDAKVELDGRLRTVINDFINEFATKMTASLPTKFIDRRNLRQGELIYPTCQNIEKEVPNLRRILSDYLDDPRMKETLVGAVQDRVIQIYEDFFDRYTSSERSKGHSVSKKGKGREDAVWDVETVAEWCESIFRVGIPEQDDDGFLSGSLSRSGSPGG
;
A
#
# COMPACT_ATOMS: atom_id res chain seq x y z
N MET A 1 -50.96 12.67 -25.13
CA MET A 1 -50.95 13.89 -25.96
C MET A 1 -49.76 13.78 -26.90
N PRO A 2 -50.01 13.61 -28.20
CA PRO A 2 -50.05 14.77 -29.10
C PRO A 2 -51.27 14.80 -30.05
N GLN A 3 -51.38 15.94 -30.74
CA GLN A 3 -52.52 16.54 -31.43
C GLN A 3 -53.06 15.80 -32.68
N PRO A 4 -54.33 16.09 -33.07
CA PRO A 4 -55.00 15.50 -34.23
C PRO A 4 -54.67 16.24 -35.53
N THR A 5 -54.57 15.52 -36.64
CA THR A 5 -54.48 16.10 -37.99
C THR A 5 -55.75 15.79 -38.78
N ALA A 6 -56.43 16.86 -39.19
CA ALA A 6 -57.61 16.84 -40.04
C ALA A 6 -57.21 16.52 -41.49
N GLY A 7 -57.90 15.57 -42.11
CA GLY A 7 -57.77 15.23 -43.52
C GLY A 7 -59.11 15.32 -44.24
N GLN A 8 -59.33 16.42 -44.95
CA GLN A 8 -60.42 16.61 -45.90
C GLN A 8 -60.28 15.67 -47.10
N ARG A 9 -61.37 14.99 -47.48
CA ARG A 9 -61.68 14.48 -48.83
C ARG A 9 -63.19 14.20 -48.88
N ALA A 10 -63.94 14.32 -49.96
CA ALA A 10 -63.87 15.09 -51.19
C ALA A 10 -65.23 14.81 -51.86
N ARG A 11 -66.05 15.84 -52.03
CA ARG A 11 -67.37 15.81 -52.68
C ARG A 11 -67.21 15.35 -54.14
N ARG A 12 -67.86 14.23 -54.54
CA ARG A 12 -67.96 13.78 -55.94
C ARG A 12 -69.45 13.70 -56.30
N LYS A 13 -69.98 14.78 -56.88
CA LYS A 13 -70.23 14.97 -58.33
C LYS A 13 -71.31 14.03 -58.87
N THR A 14 -72.52 14.58 -58.89
CA THR A 14 -73.63 14.24 -59.80
C THR A 14 -73.18 14.29 -61.26
N ALA A 15 -73.73 13.41 -62.08
CA ALA A 15 -73.64 13.43 -63.55
C ALA A 15 -75.07 13.51 -64.15
N PRO A 16 -75.24 14.03 -65.39
CA PRO A 16 -76.46 14.72 -65.79
C PRO A 16 -77.31 14.02 -66.89
N SER A 17 -78.57 14.46 -66.95
CA SER A 17 -79.48 14.66 -68.11
C SER A 17 -79.99 13.52 -68.99
N GLY A 18 -81.33 13.46 -69.12
CA GLY A 18 -82.06 13.02 -70.33
C GLY A 18 -83.35 13.86 -70.50
N PRO A 19 -83.76 14.25 -71.73
CA PRO A 19 -84.83 15.23 -71.99
C PRO A 19 -86.24 14.60 -72.02
N PRO A 20 -87.33 15.39 -72.17
CA PRO A 20 -88.67 15.08 -71.66
C PRO A 20 -89.50 14.22 -72.63
N LYS A 21 -90.52 13.52 -72.10
CA LYS A 21 -91.60 12.94 -72.91
C LYS A 21 -92.89 13.69 -72.65
N GLU A 22 -93.31 14.43 -73.68
CA GLU A 22 -94.65 14.98 -73.87
C GLU A 22 -95.70 13.86 -73.86
N PHE A 23 -96.84 14.08 -73.21
CA PHE A 23 -98.06 13.36 -73.50
C PHE A 23 -99.16 14.36 -73.91
N LYS A 24 -99.68 14.11 -75.10
CA LYS A 24 -100.63 14.93 -75.84
C LYS A 24 -101.98 15.00 -75.15
N VAL A 25 -102.51 16.22 -75.14
CA VAL A 25 -103.91 16.60 -74.99
C VAL A 25 -104.77 15.86 -76.03
N GLN A 26 -105.85 15.21 -75.58
CA GLN A 26 -107.01 14.94 -76.43
C GLN A 26 -108.16 15.84 -75.95
N THR A 27 -108.21 17.03 -76.53
CA THR A 27 -109.43 17.82 -76.64
C THR A 27 -110.38 17.01 -77.52
N ARG A 28 -111.45 16.48 -76.94
CA ARG A 28 -112.54 15.89 -77.72
C ARG A 28 -113.61 16.97 -77.82
N GLU A 29 -113.60 17.69 -78.93
CA GLU A 29 -114.75 18.43 -79.43
C GLU A 29 -115.90 17.41 -79.59
N THR A 30 -116.89 17.46 -78.71
CA THR A 30 -118.22 16.92 -79.01
C THR A 30 -119.07 18.10 -79.42
N ALA A 31 -119.17 18.23 -80.74
CA ALA A 31 -120.11 19.08 -81.44
C ALA A 31 -121.54 18.85 -80.92
N GLU A 32 -122.32 19.92 -80.93
CA GLU A 32 -123.78 19.85 -81.03
C GLU A 32 -124.16 18.89 -82.16
N GLU A 33 -124.56 17.67 -81.80
CA GLU A 33 -125.50 16.89 -82.58
C GLU A 33 -126.82 16.94 -81.81
N LEU A 34 -127.70 17.83 -82.26
CA LEU A 34 -129.13 17.74 -81.97
C LEU A 34 -129.57 16.31 -82.28
N PRO A 35 -130.31 15.62 -81.39
CA PRO A 35 -130.87 14.33 -81.76
C PRO A 35 -131.80 14.53 -82.95
N GLU A 36 -131.35 14.02 -84.10
CA GLU A 36 -132.19 13.71 -85.24
C GLU A 36 -133.33 12.81 -84.74
N GLY A 37 -134.56 13.31 -84.79
CA GLY A 37 -135.73 12.48 -84.51
C GLY A 37 -136.78 13.04 -83.56
N ILE A 38 -137.01 14.35 -83.54
CA ILE A 38 -138.30 14.88 -83.08
C ILE A 38 -138.88 15.69 -84.23
N GLU A 39 -139.82 15.08 -84.95
CA GLU A 39 -140.57 15.73 -86.02
C GLU A 39 -141.18 17.03 -85.50
N SER A 40 -141.06 18.10 -86.29
CA SER A 40 -141.66 19.38 -85.99
C SER A 40 -143.16 19.22 -85.73
N ILE A 41 -143.66 19.93 -84.71
CA ILE A 41 -145.03 19.92 -84.17
C ILE A 41 -146.16 20.25 -85.18
N THR A 42 -145.82 20.39 -86.46
CA THR A 42 -146.70 20.71 -87.58
C THR A 42 -147.49 19.53 -88.13
N ASP A 43 -147.27 18.29 -87.65
CA ASP A 43 -148.03 17.11 -88.10
C ASP A 43 -148.74 16.33 -86.97
N VAL A 44 -149.00 16.98 -85.83
CA VAL A 44 -149.80 16.39 -84.74
C VAL A 44 -151.28 16.47 -85.09
N LYS A 45 -151.88 15.34 -85.49
CA LYS A 45 -153.29 15.23 -85.88
C LYS A 45 -154.18 14.57 -84.82
N ASN A 46 -153.63 14.08 -83.70
CA ASN A 46 -154.38 13.39 -82.64
C ASN A 46 -153.82 13.63 -81.21
N GLU A 47 -154.69 13.61 -80.18
CA GLU A 47 -154.33 13.77 -78.76
C GLU A 47 -153.36 12.70 -78.23
N LEU A 48 -153.36 11.51 -78.84
CA LEU A 48 -152.46 10.41 -78.46
C LEU A 48 -151.00 10.70 -78.85
N ASP A 49 -150.75 11.38 -79.97
CA ASP A 49 -149.39 11.74 -80.40
C ASP A 49 -148.77 12.80 -79.48
N LEU A 50 -149.58 13.71 -78.91
CA LEU A 50 -149.12 14.79 -78.04
C LEU A 50 -148.72 14.28 -76.63
N VAL A 51 -149.40 13.25 -76.12
CA VAL A 51 -149.06 12.61 -74.84
C VAL A 51 -147.77 11.78 -74.96
N GLN A 52 -147.58 11.09 -76.09
CA GLN A 52 -146.32 10.38 -76.35
C GLN A 52 -145.13 11.35 -76.36
N TRP A 53 -145.24 12.46 -77.09
CA TRP A 53 -144.19 13.47 -77.14
C TRP A 53 -143.86 14.08 -75.77
N TYR A 54 -144.87 14.45 -74.97
CA TYR A 54 -144.65 15.01 -73.64
C TYR A 54 -143.97 14.00 -72.69
N SER A 55 -144.35 12.72 -72.77
CA SER A 55 -143.73 11.66 -71.97
C SER A 55 -142.27 11.42 -72.35
N GLU A 56 -141.91 11.55 -73.64
CA GLU A 56 -140.53 11.43 -74.10
C GLU A 56 -139.66 12.59 -73.60
N VAL A 57 -140.19 13.82 -73.58
CA VAL A 57 -139.48 14.98 -73.05
C VAL A 57 -139.31 14.90 -71.52
N GLU A 58 -140.34 14.47 -70.77
CA GLU A 58 -140.27 14.28 -69.32
C GLU A 58 -139.28 13.17 -68.93
N ASN A 59 -139.32 12.04 -69.64
CA ASN A 59 -138.35 10.96 -69.43
C ASN A 59 -136.92 11.41 -69.77
N GLY A 60 -136.73 12.19 -70.85
CA GLY A 60 -135.42 12.74 -71.19
C GLY A 60 -134.84 13.70 -70.14
N LEU A 61 -135.68 14.51 -69.50
CA LEU A 61 -135.23 15.41 -68.42
C LEU A 61 -134.89 14.65 -67.13
N LEU A 62 -135.65 13.60 -66.80
CA LEU A 62 -135.40 12.75 -65.63
C LEU A 62 -134.11 11.94 -65.80
N GLU A 63 -133.88 11.38 -67.00
CA GLU A 63 -132.67 10.64 -67.39
C GLU A 63 -131.42 11.52 -67.26
N SER A 64 -131.48 12.76 -67.77
CA SER A 64 -130.37 13.73 -67.66
C SER A 64 -130.04 14.10 -66.21
N SER A 65 -131.02 14.16 -65.31
CA SER A 65 -130.76 14.43 -63.88
C SER A 65 -130.18 13.22 -63.14
N TYR A 66 -130.57 12.01 -63.54
CA TYR A 66 -130.07 10.76 -62.97
C TYR A 66 -128.61 10.49 -63.38
N ASP A 67 -128.25 10.90 -64.60
CA ASP A 67 -126.88 10.82 -65.12
C ASP A 67 -125.88 11.65 -64.32
N GLU A 68 -126.24 12.87 -63.89
CA GLU A 68 -125.35 13.72 -63.08
C GLU A 68 -125.10 13.13 -61.66
N TYR A 69 -126.14 12.61 -61.00
CA TYR A 69 -125.98 11.94 -59.70
C TYR A 69 -125.24 10.61 -59.81
N GLN A 70 -125.47 9.84 -60.89
CA GLN A 70 -124.70 8.63 -61.17
C GLN A 70 -123.23 8.95 -61.40
N SER A 71 -122.90 10.02 -62.15
CA SER A 71 -121.52 10.46 -62.37
C SER A 71 -120.83 10.83 -61.05
N CYS A 72 -121.49 11.60 -60.18
CA CYS A 72 -120.95 11.96 -58.86
C CYS A 72 -120.74 10.73 -57.95
N LEU A 73 -121.69 9.78 -57.96
CA LEU A 73 -121.57 8.53 -57.21
C LEU A 73 -120.45 7.65 -57.77
N GLN A 74 -120.25 7.63 -59.08
CA GLN A 74 -119.13 6.96 -59.72
C GLN A 74 -117.80 7.60 -59.33
N GLU A 75 -117.69 8.93 -59.32
CA GLU A 75 -116.49 9.65 -58.86
C GLU A 75 -116.18 9.38 -57.38
N LEU A 76 -117.20 9.32 -56.52
CA LEU A 76 -117.04 8.96 -55.11
C LEU A 76 -116.63 7.48 -54.91
N GLN A 77 -117.18 6.56 -55.70
CA GLN A 77 -116.77 5.16 -55.67
C GLN A 77 -115.35 4.97 -56.21
N MET A 78 -114.99 5.69 -57.27
CA MET A 78 -113.64 5.70 -57.84
C MET A 78 -112.64 6.27 -56.84
N SER A 79 -112.94 7.41 -56.20
CA SER A 79 -112.06 7.98 -55.17
C SER A 79 -111.95 7.09 -53.92
N LYS A 80 -113.03 6.44 -53.48
CA LYS A 80 -112.98 5.44 -52.41
C LYS A 80 -112.09 4.26 -52.79
N SER A 81 -112.28 3.68 -53.97
CA SER A 81 -111.44 2.56 -54.44
C SER A 81 -109.98 2.97 -54.57
N HIS A 82 -109.71 4.22 -54.95
CA HIS A 82 -108.38 4.78 -55.03
C HIS A 82 -107.75 4.94 -53.64
N LEU A 83 -108.50 5.44 -52.64
CA LEU A 83 -108.05 5.54 -51.25
C LEU A 83 -107.83 4.15 -50.62
N ASP A 84 -108.70 3.19 -50.89
CA ASP A 84 -108.53 1.80 -50.43
C ASP A 84 -107.29 1.15 -51.06
N SER A 85 -107.04 1.39 -52.35
CA SER A 85 -105.80 0.97 -53.02
C SER A 85 -104.57 1.64 -52.39
N LEU A 86 -104.62 2.94 -52.13
CA LEU A 86 -103.53 3.68 -51.49
C LEU A 86 -103.27 3.16 -50.08
N LEU A 87 -104.31 2.84 -49.31
CA LEU A 87 -104.18 2.30 -47.95
C LEU A 87 -103.63 0.87 -47.97
N SER A 88 -104.04 0.05 -48.94
CA SER A 88 -103.46 -1.27 -49.21
C SER A 88 -101.98 -1.18 -49.60
N ASP A 89 -101.61 -0.24 -50.47
CA ASP A 89 -100.22 -0.02 -50.87
C ASP A 89 -99.39 0.52 -49.70
N THR A 90 -99.94 1.42 -48.90
CA THR A 90 -99.25 1.99 -47.73
C THR A 90 -99.05 0.94 -46.63
N SER A 91 -100.03 0.07 -46.39
CA SER A 91 -99.87 -1.06 -45.45
C SER A 91 -98.88 -2.09 -45.98
N SER A 92 -98.93 -2.45 -47.26
CA SER A 92 -97.97 -3.35 -47.91
C SER A 92 -96.54 -2.81 -47.83
N THR A 93 -96.34 -1.51 -48.09
CA THR A 93 -95.03 -0.86 -47.96
C THR A 93 -94.55 -0.78 -46.51
N LEU A 94 -95.45 -0.59 -45.54
CA LEU A 94 -95.11 -0.60 -44.13
C LEU A 94 -94.69 -2.01 -43.66
N ASP A 95 -95.40 -3.06 -44.11
CA ASP A 95 -95.01 -4.45 -43.85
C ASP A 95 -93.66 -4.79 -44.48
N LEU A 96 -93.40 -4.31 -45.70
CA LEU A 96 -92.12 -4.49 -46.38
C LEU A 96 -90.99 -3.74 -45.63
N LEU A 97 -91.27 -2.54 -45.13
CA LEU A 97 -90.32 -1.75 -44.34
C LEU A 97 -90.08 -2.37 -42.95
N ARG A 98 -91.10 -2.99 -42.35
CA ARG A 98 -91.00 -3.75 -41.10
C ARG A 98 -90.14 -5.00 -41.29
N SER A 99 -90.40 -5.79 -42.34
CA SER A 99 -89.59 -6.93 -42.73
C SER A 99 -88.13 -6.51 -43.02
N LEU A 100 -87.94 -5.40 -43.70
CA LEU A 100 -86.62 -4.83 -43.96
C LEU A 100 -85.93 -4.41 -42.65
N SER A 101 -86.63 -3.77 -41.72
CA SER A 101 -86.08 -3.41 -40.41
C SER A 101 -85.71 -4.64 -39.56
N GLU A 102 -86.55 -5.68 -39.56
CA GLU A 102 -86.29 -6.94 -38.86
C GLU A 102 -85.08 -7.66 -39.47
N SER A 103 -84.97 -7.70 -40.80
CA SER A 103 -83.80 -8.27 -41.49
C SER A 103 -82.53 -7.46 -41.22
N PHE A 104 -82.57 -6.12 -41.21
CA PHE A 104 -81.43 -5.30 -40.82
C PHE A 104 -80.99 -5.54 -39.39
N LYS A 105 -81.92 -5.66 -38.44
CA LYS A 105 -81.59 -6.01 -37.04
C LYS A 105 -80.97 -7.41 -36.93
N ALA A 106 -81.47 -8.37 -37.71
CA ALA A 106 -80.90 -9.71 -37.75
C ALA A 106 -79.47 -9.69 -38.34
N VAL A 107 -79.25 -8.95 -39.42
CA VAL A 107 -77.93 -8.77 -40.04
C VAL A 107 -76.98 -8.03 -39.10
N GLU A 108 -77.43 -6.99 -38.40
CA GLU A 108 -76.63 -6.27 -37.41
C GLU A 108 -76.22 -7.17 -36.24
N ALA A 109 -77.16 -7.96 -35.71
CA ALA A 109 -76.87 -8.93 -34.66
C ALA A 109 -75.89 -10.03 -35.13
N GLN A 110 -76.09 -10.57 -36.34
CA GLN A 110 -75.18 -11.55 -36.94
C GLN A 110 -73.80 -10.95 -37.23
N THR A 111 -73.73 -9.71 -37.75
CA THR A 111 -72.48 -9.00 -38.04
C THR A 111 -71.73 -8.66 -36.76
N SER A 112 -72.43 -8.22 -35.71
CA SER A 112 -71.83 -7.97 -34.40
C SER A 112 -71.31 -9.26 -33.75
N ASN A 113 -72.04 -10.37 -33.85
CA ASN A 113 -71.58 -11.66 -33.37
C ASN A 113 -70.37 -12.16 -34.16
N PHE A 114 -70.42 -12.05 -35.49
CA PHE A 114 -69.28 -12.38 -36.36
C PHE A 114 -68.06 -11.51 -36.06
N GLN A 115 -68.25 -10.21 -35.84
CA GLN A 115 -67.18 -9.30 -35.45
C GLN A 115 -66.57 -9.71 -34.11
N LYS A 116 -67.38 -9.99 -33.07
CA LYS A 116 -66.89 -10.48 -31.77
C LYS A 116 -66.12 -11.80 -31.90
N GLN A 117 -66.59 -12.72 -32.75
CA GLN A 117 -65.89 -13.97 -33.02
C GLN A 117 -64.56 -13.72 -33.74
N CYS A 118 -64.53 -12.84 -34.73
CA CYS A 118 -63.30 -12.47 -35.43
C CYS A 118 -62.31 -11.75 -34.51
N GLU A 119 -62.76 -10.82 -33.67
CA GLU A 119 -61.92 -10.16 -32.66
C GLU A 119 -61.39 -11.18 -31.64
N GLY A 120 -62.22 -12.13 -31.22
CA GLY A 120 -61.81 -13.26 -30.38
C GLY A 120 -60.72 -14.11 -31.04
N LEU A 121 -60.91 -14.50 -32.30
CA LEU A 121 -59.94 -15.27 -33.08
C LEU A 121 -58.65 -14.50 -33.34
N LEU A 122 -58.72 -13.20 -33.67
CA LEU A 122 -57.54 -12.35 -33.86
C LEU A 122 -56.76 -12.19 -32.55
N SER A 123 -57.45 -12.01 -31.42
CA SER A 123 -56.81 -11.96 -30.11
C SER A 123 -56.14 -13.29 -29.77
N ALA A 124 -56.75 -14.41 -30.17
CA ALA A 124 -56.19 -15.74 -29.96
C ALA A 124 -54.96 -15.99 -30.83
N GLN A 125 -55.07 -15.70 -32.13
CA GLN A 125 -53.95 -15.77 -33.05
C GLN A 125 -52.77 -14.94 -32.54
N LYS A 126 -53.01 -13.69 -32.12
CA LYS A 126 -51.94 -12.82 -31.61
C LYS A 126 -51.25 -13.41 -30.37
N ARG A 127 -52.03 -13.94 -29.43
CA ARG A 127 -51.49 -14.58 -28.22
C ARG A 127 -50.70 -15.83 -28.57
N ASP A 128 -51.20 -16.65 -29.48
CA ASP A 128 -50.55 -17.90 -29.88
C ASP A 128 -49.26 -17.62 -30.66
N THR A 129 -49.22 -16.56 -31.48
CA THR A 129 -47.99 -16.10 -32.14
C THR A 129 -46.98 -15.56 -31.14
N GLU A 130 -47.41 -14.74 -30.16
CA GLU A 130 -46.52 -14.26 -29.09
C GLU A 130 -45.98 -15.41 -28.23
N LEU A 131 -46.80 -16.44 -27.98
CA LEU A 131 -46.36 -17.64 -27.27
C LEU A 131 -45.36 -18.45 -28.09
N ALA A 132 -45.60 -18.62 -29.40
CA ALA A 132 -44.68 -19.31 -30.29
C ALA A 132 -43.32 -18.61 -30.37
N GLU A 133 -43.31 -17.28 -30.45
CA GLU A 133 -42.08 -16.47 -30.44
C GLU A 133 -41.32 -16.66 -29.12
N LYS A 134 -41.99 -16.58 -27.97
CA LYS A 134 -41.35 -16.82 -26.66
C LYS A 134 -40.81 -18.25 -26.50
N ILE A 135 -41.51 -19.24 -27.04
CA ILE A 135 -41.02 -20.62 -27.04
C ILE A 135 -39.75 -20.72 -27.88
N GLN A 136 -39.72 -20.10 -29.06
CA GLN A 136 -38.55 -20.09 -29.93
C GLN A 136 -37.36 -19.37 -29.27
N GLU A 137 -37.59 -18.23 -28.63
CA GLU A 137 -36.57 -17.48 -27.88
C GLU A 137 -35.99 -18.28 -26.70
N ASN A 138 -36.78 -19.10 -26.04
CA ASN A 138 -36.29 -19.98 -24.97
C ASN A 138 -35.54 -21.19 -25.54
N LEU A 139 -36.06 -21.78 -26.62
CA LEU A 139 -35.53 -22.99 -27.23
C LEU A 139 -34.12 -22.81 -27.81
N GLN A 140 -33.78 -21.61 -28.29
CA GLN A 140 -32.45 -21.32 -28.87
C GLN A 140 -31.28 -21.67 -27.93
N TYR A 141 -31.46 -21.47 -26.61
CA TYR A 141 -30.45 -21.78 -25.59
C TYR A 141 -30.32 -23.28 -25.31
N TYR A 142 -31.32 -24.08 -25.66
CA TYR A 142 -31.30 -25.54 -25.50
C TYR A 142 -30.77 -26.23 -26.78
N GLU A 143 -31.10 -25.71 -27.96
CA GLU A 143 -30.64 -26.25 -29.24
C GLU A 143 -29.13 -26.09 -29.44
N PHE A 144 -28.51 -25.06 -28.83
CA PHE A 144 -27.09 -24.79 -28.98
C PHE A 144 -26.16 -25.88 -28.40
N LEU A 145 -26.65 -26.72 -27.48
CA LEU A 145 -25.85 -27.73 -26.80
C LEU A 145 -25.22 -28.74 -27.77
N ASP A 146 -26.01 -29.28 -28.69
CA ASP A 146 -25.56 -30.33 -29.61
C ASP A 146 -24.52 -29.84 -30.62
N PRO A 147 -24.72 -28.69 -31.30
CA PRO A 147 -23.69 -28.07 -32.14
C PRO A 147 -22.40 -27.77 -31.38
N ALA A 148 -22.49 -27.21 -30.18
CA ALA A 148 -21.31 -26.89 -29.36
C ALA A 148 -20.55 -28.16 -28.95
N SER A 149 -21.26 -29.19 -28.49
CA SER A 149 -20.67 -30.48 -28.11
C SER A 149 -19.96 -31.16 -29.27
N ARG A 150 -20.58 -31.22 -30.46
CA ARG A 150 -19.95 -31.83 -31.64
C ARG A 150 -18.67 -31.11 -32.05
N ARG A 151 -18.65 -29.76 -32.00
CA ARG A 151 -17.48 -28.97 -32.38
C ARG A 151 -16.32 -29.12 -31.38
N LEU A 152 -16.60 -29.11 -30.08
CA LEU A 152 -15.57 -29.18 -29.03
C LEU A 152 -15.00 -30.59 -28.82
N ASN A 153 -15.78 -31.62 -29.15
CA ASN A 153 -15.35 -33.02 -29.05
C ASN A 153 -14.77 -33.58 -30.36
N ALA A 154 -14.80 -32.82 -31.46
CA ALA A 154 -14.23 -33.25 -32.73
C ALA A 154 -12.70 -33.47 -32.63
N PRO A 155 -12.14 -34.50 -33.29
CA PRO A 155 -10.70 -34.67 -33.38
C PRO A 155 -10.09 -33.49 -34.13
N GLY A 156 -9.16 -32.77 -33.50
CA GLY A 156 -8.55 -31.56 -34.07
C GLY A 156 -9.23 -30.24 -33.66
N ALA A 157 -10.22 -30.26 -32.76
CA ALA A 157 -10.86 -29.05 -32.24
C ALA A 157 -9.87 -28.01 -31.66
N GLY A 158 -8.70 -28.44 -31.19
CA GLY A 158 -7.62 -27.56 -30.71
C GLY A 158 -7.02 -26.63 -31.79
N ASN A 159 -7.14 -26.98 -33.07
CA ASN A 159 -6.65 -26.13 -34.16
C ASN A 159 -7.58 -24.94 -34.46
N THR A 160 -8.85 -25.06 -34.07
CA THR A 160 -9.89 -24.03 -34.29
C THR A 160 -9.82 -22.90 -33.26
N VAL A 161 -9.02 -23.05 -32.20
CA VAL A 161 -8.88 -22.10 -31.09
C VAL A 161 -8.49 -20.68 -31.56
N ARG A 162 -7.78 -20.58 -32.70
CA ARG A 162 -7.37 -19.29 -33.30
C ARG A 162 -8.51 -18.53 -33.98
N GLY A 163 -9.59 -19.22 -34.35
CA GLY A 163 -10.66 -18.63 -35.13
C GLY A 163 -11.60 -17.78 -34.28
N GLN A 164 -12.11 -16.68 -34.86
CA GLN A 164 -13.17 -15.88 -34.25
C GLN A 164 -14.43 -16.71 -33.96
N ASP A 165 -14.70 -17.73 -34.78
CA ASP A 165 -15.79 -18.69 -34.57
C ASP A 165 -15.69 -19.47 -33.24
N PHE A 166 -14.49 -19.56 -32.66
CA PHE A 166 -14.26 -20.21 -31.36
C PHE A 166 -14.50 -19.22 -30.21
N SER A 167 -14.02 -17.98 -30.31
CA SER A 167 -14.35 -16.94 -29.32
C SER A 167 -15.85 -16.65 -29.28
N ASP A 168 -16.51 -16.61 -30.44
CA ASP A 168 -17.96 -16.43 -30.54
C ASP A 168 -18.72 -17.61 -29.93
N MET A 169 -18.18 -18.83 -30.04
CA MET A 169 -18.72 -20.01 -29.37
C MET A 169 -18.60 -19.90 -27.85
N LEU A 170 -17.44 -19.47 -27.33
CA LEU A 170 -17.24 -19.27 -25.89
C LEU A 170 -18.22 -18.23 -25.33
N ARG A 171 -18.39 -17.10 -26.03
CA ARG A 171 -19.37 -16.07 -25.65
C ARG A 171 -20.80 -16.63 -25.63
N ARG A 172 -21.20 -17.39 -26.65
CA ARG A 172 -22.53 -18.04 -26.68
C ARG A 172 -22.69 -19.06 -25.55
N LEU A 173 -21.63 -19.77 -25.16
CA LEU A 173 -21.66 -20.67 -24.01
C LEU A 173 -21.87 -19.90 -22.70
N ASP A 174 -21.24 -18.74 -22.52
CA ASP A 174 -21.48 -17.87 -21.38
C ASP A 174 -22.93 -17.37 -21.36
N GLU A 175 -23.45 -16.89 -22.50
CA GLU A 175 -24.86 -16.46 -22.64
C GLU A 175 -25.85 -17.58 -22.30
N CYS A 176 -25.55 -18.83 -22.68
CA CYS A 176 -26.35 -19.99 -22.31
C CYS A 176 -26.25 -20.32 -20.81
N LEU A 177 -25.06 -20.23 -20.21
CA LEU A 177 -24.88 -20.46 -18.77
C LEU A 177 -25.63 -19.42 -17.94
N ASP A 178 -25.51 -18.14 -18.30
CA ASP A 178 -26.24 -17.02 -17.71
C ASP A 178 -27.76 -17.21 -17.79
N TYR A 179 -28.26 -17.66 -18.96
CA TYR A 179 -29.68 -17.90 -19.13
C TYR A 179 -30.19 -19.02 -18.21
N MET A 180 -29.43 -20.12 -18.08
CA MET A 180 -29.81 -21.23 -17.18
C MET A 180 -29.73 -20.81 -15.71
N GLU A 181 -28.85 -19.87 -15.36
CA GLU A 181 -28.75 -19.29 -14.01
C GLU A 181 -29.93 -18.41 -13.65
N ARG A 182 -30.39 -17.58 -14.60
CA ARG A 182 -31.54 -16.69 -14.40
C ARG A 182 -32.89 -17.43 -14.40
N ASN A 183 -32.95 -18.64 -14.95
CA ASN A 183 -34.18 -19.42 -15.11
C ASN A 183 -34.12 -20.80 -14.41
N PRO A 184 -33.90 -20.89 -13.09
CA PRO A 184 -33.74 -22.16 -12.38
C PRO A 184 -35.05 -22.97 -12.27
N GLU A 185 -36.21 -22.34 -12.48
CA GLU A 185 -37.52 -22.99 -12.42
C GLU A 185 -37.81 -23.91 -13.62
N GLN A 186 -37.04 -23.79 -14.70
CA GLN A 186 -37.22 -24.62 -15.89
C GLN A 186 -36.75 -26.06 -15.64
N LYS A 187 -37.56 -27.04 -16.05
CA LYS A 187 -37.41 -28.48 -15.71
C LYS A 187 -36.01 -29.05 -15.96
N GLU A 188 -35.37 -28.69 -17.08
CA GLU A 188 -34.09 -29.25 -17.50
C GLU A 188 -32.91 -28.27 -17.37
N ALA A 189 -33.14 -27.06 -16.83
CA ALA A 189 -32.11 -26.02 -16.78
C ALA A 189 -30.86 -26.45 -16.00
N SER A 190 -31.03 -27.15 -14.87
CA SER A 190 -29.90 -27.66 -14.06
C SER A 190 -29.02 -28.66 -14.81
N VAL A 191 -29.64 -29.55 -15.61
CA VAL A 191 -28.94 -30.56 -16.41
C VAL A 191 -28.17 -29.88 -17.54
N TYR A 192 -28.82 -28.98 -18.29
CA TYR A 192 -28.16 -28.23 -19.36
C TYR A 192 -27.04 -27.35 -18.82
N ARG A 193 -27.22 -26.69 -17.68
CA ARG A 193 -26.16 -25.91 -17.00
C ARG A 193 -24.93 -26.78 -16.73
N SER A 194 -25.10 -27.97 -16.18
CA SER A 194 -23.97 -28.88 -15.90
C SER A 194 -23.23 -29.30 -17.17
N ARG A 195 -23.97 -29.57 -18.27
CA ARG A 195 -23.37 -29.94 -19.57
C ARG A 195 -22.66 -28.77 -20.22
N TYR A 196 -23.22 -27.56 -20.18
CA TYR A 196 -22.56 -26.35 -20.67
C TYR A 196 -21.28 -26.03 -19.89
N ARG A 197 -21.26 -26.25 -18.57
CA ARG A 197 -20.04 -26.14 -17.75
C ARG A 197 -18.95 -27.12 -18.20
N LEU A 198 -19.32 -28.37 -18.47
CA LEU A 198 -18.37 -29.37 -18.98
C LEU A 198 -17.80 -28.96 -20.35
N LEU A 199 -18.64 -28.45 -21.24
CA LEU A 199 -18.21 -27.93 -22.54
C LEU A 199 -17.30 -26.71 -22.40
N MET A 200 -17.59 -25.79 -21.47
CA MET A 200 -16.74 -24.66 -21.17
C MET A 200 -15.35 -25.12 -20.70
N THR A 201 -15.30 -26.00 -19.69
CA THR A 201 -14.05 -26.58 -19.19
C THR A 201 -13.25 -27.27 -20.29
N ARG A 202 -13.94 -28.03 -21.16
CA ARG A 202 -13.33 -28.65 -22.34
C ARG A 202 -12.73 -27.62 -23.30
N ALA A 203 -13.45 -26.55 -23.60
CA ALA A 203 -12.99 -25.48 -24.49
C ALA A 203 -11.75 -24.76 -23.93
N LEU A 204 -11.75 -24.42 -22.63
CA LEU A 204 -10.59 -23.83 -21.95
C LEU A 204 -9.39 -24.79 -21.90
N THR A 205 -9.63 -26.09 -21.75
CA THR A 205 -8.57 -27.11 -21.81
C THR A 205 -7.95 -27.22 -23.22
N LEU A 206 -8.75 -27.04 -24.28
CA LEU A 206 -8.23 -26.98 -25.66
C LEU A 206 -7.37 -25.73 -25.86
N ILE A 207 -7.78 -24.59 -25.31
CA ILE A 207 -6.95 -23.37 -25.29
C ILE A 207 -5.61 -23.65 -24.60
N ARG A 208 -5.63 -24.22 -23.40
CA ARG A 208 -4.42 -24.59 -22.66
C ARG A 208 -3.51 -25.50 -23.49
N GLY A 209 -4.09 -26.53 -24.12
CA GLY A 209 -3.36 -27.47 -24.96
C GLY A 209 -2.67 -26.80 -26.16
N HIS A 210 -3.36 -25.88 -26.82
CA HIS A 210 -2.81 -25.07 -27.92
C HIS A 210 -1.67 -24.17 -27.43
N PHE A 211 -1.87 -23.47 -26.32
CA PHE A 211 -0.87 -22.58 -25.71
C PHE A 211 0.43 -23.33 -25.36
N VAL A 212 0.31 -24.48 -24.68
CA VAL A 212 1.45 -25.32 -24.31
C VAL A 212 2.15 -25.90 -25.55
N SER A 213 1.41 -26.27 -26.60
CA SER A 213 2.02 -26.72 -27.85
C SER A 213 2.81 -25.59 -28.52
N ALA A 214 2.24 -24.39 -28.60
CA ALA A 214 2.92 -23.24 -29.18
C ALA A 214 4.21 -22.89 -28.43
N LEU A 215 4.19 -22.91 -27.09
CA LEU A 215 5.38 -22.73 -26.26
C LEU A 215 6.46 -23.79 -26.52
N ARG A 216 6.05 -25.06 -26.62
CA ARG A 216 6.96 -26.17 -26.93
C ARG A 216 7.59 -26.01 -28.32
N ASP A 217 6.82 -25.57 -29.30
CA ASP A 217 7.30 -25.35 -30.67
C ASP A 217 8.30 -24.18 -30.73
N ILE A 218 8.01 -23.09 -30.01
CA ILE A 218 8.94 -21.96 -29.83
C ILE A 218 10.23 -22.47 -29.19
N HIS A 219 10.13 -23.18 -28.06
CA HIS A 219 11.29 -23.74 -27.36
C HIS A 219 12.12 -24.69 -28.24
N SER A 220 11.49 -25.58 -29.01
CA SER A 220 12.20 -26.47 -29.94
C SER A 220 12.91 -25.68 -31.03
N SER A 221 12.27 -24.66 -31.59
CA SER A 221 12.87 -23.81 -32.63
C SER A 221 14.09 -23.03 -32.12
N VAL A 222 14.01 -22.53 -30.89
CA VAL A 222 15.07 -21.78 -30.24
C VAL A 222 16.20 -22.72 -29.82
N SER A 223 15.89 -23.85 -29.21
CA SER A 223 16.89 -24.84 -28.76
C SER A 223 17.71 -25.40 -29.92
N LYS A 224 17.06 -25.69 -31.07
CA LYS A 224 17.77 -26.10 -32.29
C LYS A 224 18.74 -25.01 -32.76
N LYS A 225 18.30 -23.76 -32.81
CA LYS A 225 19.16 -22.63 -33.20
C LYS A 225 20.32 -22.40 -32.25
N ILE A 226 20.12 -22.59 -30.94
CA ILE A 226 21.18 -22.52 -29.93
C ILE A 226 22.20 -23.64 -30.15
N ALA A 227 21.75 -24.86 -30.47
CA ALA A 227 22.65 -25.98 -30.76
C ALA A 227 23.43 -25.80 -32.07
N ASP A 228 22.79 -25.23 -33.10
CA ASP A 228 23.37 -25.07 -34.44
C ASP A 228 24.31 -23.85 -34.55
N GLN A 229 24.18 -22.83 -33.69
CA GLN A 229 24.94 -21.59 -33.77
C GLN A 229 25.81 -21.34 -32.53
N GLN A 230 27.14 -21.42 -32.70
CA GLN A 230 28.14 -20.81 -31.80
C GLN A 230 28.14 -19.28 -32.00
N GLN A 231 27.00 -18.63 -31.77
CA GLN A 231 26.87 -17.18 -31.95
C GLN A 231 27.33 -16.39 -30.72
N ASN A 232 27.67 -15.12 -30.95
CA ASN A 232 27.94 -14.15 -29.90
C ASN A 232 26.73 -14.02 -28.96
N GLU A 233 27.02 -13.86 -27.68
CA GLU A 233 26.02 -13.91 -26.61
C GLU A 233 24.92 -12.84 -26.69
N ALA A 234 25.27 -11.63 -27.15
CA ALA A 234 24.30 -10.57 -27.39
C ALA A 234 23.34 -10.88 -28.55
N THR A 235 23.81 -11.61 -29.57
CA THR A 235 22.96 -12.05 -30.68
C THR A 235 22.04 -13.19 -30.23
N MET A 236 22.54 -14.06 -29.35
CA MET A 236 21.75 -15.14 -28.75
C MET A 236 20.62 -14.61 -27.86
N SER A 237 20.88 -13.63 -27.00
CA SER A 237 19.84 -13.00 -26.18
C SER A 237 18.80 -12.27 -27.05
N ALA A 238 19.24 -11.48 -28.04
CA ALA A 238 18.32 -10.79 -28.95
C ALA A 238 17.40 -11.77 -29.72
N LEU A 239 17.95 -12.89 -30.20
CA LEU A 239 17.17 -13.94 -30.86
C LEU A 239 16.15 -14.58 -29.91
N LEU A 240 16.57 -14.87 -28.67
CA LEU A 240 15.72 -15.45 -27.62
C LEU A 240 14.51 -14.59 -27.32
N TYR A 241 14.68 -13.28 -27.16
CA TYR A 241 13.56 -12.36 -26.95
C TYR A 241 12.71 -12.23 -28.21
N ALA A 242 13.33 -11.91 -29.36
CA ALA A 242 12.59 -11.72 -30.61
C ALA A 242 11.69 -12.91 -30.96
N LYS A 243 12.14 -14.15 -30.74
CA LYS A 243 11.34 -15.35 -31.02
C LYS A 243 10.14 -15.52 -30.09
N PHE A 244 10.26 -15.15 -28.82
CA PHE A 244 9.14 -15.21 -27.88
C PHE A 244 8.16 -14.04 -28.08
N ARG A 245 8.60 -12.88 -28.59
CA ARG A 245 7.72 -11.73 -28.87
C ARG A 245 6.79 -11.93 -30.07
N VAL A 246 7.25 -12.58 -31.15
CA VAL A 246 6.50 -12.69 -32.42
C VAL A 246 5.11 -13.32 -32.27
N GLY A 247 4.97 -14.36 -31.44
CA GLY A 247 3.70 -15.06 -31.20
C GLY A 247 2.96 -14.65 -29.93
N ALA A 248 3.56 -13.78 -29.11
CA ALA A 248 3.03 -13.36 -27.82
C ALA A 248 1.63 -12.71 -27.91
N PRO A 249 1.35 -11.73 -28.80
CA PRO A 249 0.06 -11.02 -28.75
C PRO A 249 -1.12 -11.93 -29.07
N GLU A 250 -0.96 -12.86 -30.01
CA GLU A 250 -2.00 -13.84 -30.36
C GLU A 250 -2.28 -14.78 -29.17
N LEU A 251 -1.23 -15.33 -28.56
CA LEU A 251 -1.34 -16.24 -27.43
C LEU A 251 -1.86 -15.54 -26.17
N LYS A 252 -1.54 -14.27 -25.99
CA LYS A 252 -2.07 -13.42 -24.92
C LYS A 252 -3.58 -13.22 -25.06
N GLN A 253 -4.08 -12.96 -26.27
CA GLN A 253 -5.53 -12.85 -26.52
C GLN A 253 -6.27 -14.16 -26.28
N ILE A 254 -5.66 -15.28 -26.65
CA ILE A 254 -6.21 -16.62 -26.40
C ILE A 254 -6.21 -16.94 -24.88
N GLY A 255 -5.12 -16.63 -24.18
CA GLY A 255 -5.00 -16.81 -22.72
C GLY A 255 -5.96 -15.90 -21.92
N LEU A 256 -6.26 -14.71 -22.44
CA LEU A 256 -7.25 -13.80 -21.87
C LEU A 256 -8.64 -14.43 -21.75
N GLU A 257 -9.03 -15.33 -22.65
CA GLU A 257 -10.33 -16.02 -22.55
C GLU A 257 -10.40 -16.93 -21.31
N ILE A 258 -9.28 -17.51 -20.87
CA ILE A 258 -9.20 -18.22 -19.58
C ILE A 258 -9.20 -17.20 -18.44
N GLN A 259 -8.39 -16.16 -18.53
CA GLN A 259 -8.28 -15.15 -17.46
C GLN A 259 -9.60 -14.46 -17.14
N LYS A 260 -10.38 -14.04 -18.16
CA LYS A 260 -11.70 -13.40 -17.99
C LYS A 260 -12.66 -14.25 -17.15
N ARG A 261 -12.58 -15.58 -17.27
CA ARG A 261 -13.45 -16.55 -16.59
C ARG A 261 -12.87 -17.07 -15.28
N ALA A 262 -11.58 -16.84 -15.05
CA ALA A 262 -10.91 -17.15 -13.79
C ALA A 262 -11.16 -16.07 -12.72
N VAL A 263 -11.52 -14.83 -13.09
CA VAL A 263 -11.78 -13.73 -12.13
C VAL A 263 -12.95 -14.10 -11.19
N PRO A 264 -12.76 -14.07 -9.85
CA PRO A 264 -13.83 -14.39 -8.91
C PRO A 264 -14.98 -13.37 -8.97
N PRO A 265 -16.24 -13.79 -9.14
CA PRO A 265 -17.41 -12.98 -8.78
C PRO A 265 -17.51 -12.83 -7.26
N LEU A 266 -18.23 -11.81 -6.79
CA LEU A 266 -18.48 -11.56 -5.36
C LEU A 266 -19.35 -12.61 -4.66
N ASP A 267 -19.85 -13.64 -5.36
CA ASP A 267 -20.81 -14.62 -4.82
C ASP A 267 -20.23 -16.05 -4.74
N PRO A 268 -20.37 -16.75 -3.58
CA PRO A 268 -19.55 -17.90 -3.21
C PRO A 268 -20.16 -19.27 -3.58
N GLU A 269 -20.49 -19.54 -4.85
CA GLU A 269 -20.89 -20.88 -5.29
C GLU A 269 -19.68 -21.73 -5.75
N GLN A 270 -18.88 -22.10 -4.74
CA GLN A 270 -18.14 -23.36 -4.54
C GLN A 270 -17.65 -24.16 -5.77
N GLY A 271 -16.32 -24.13 -5.99
CA GLY A 271 -15.54 -25.21 -6.61
C GLY A 271 -15.06 -24.99 -8.05
N THR A 272 -15.88 -24.37 -8.90
CA THR A 272 -15.59 -24.24 -10.34
C THR A 272 -14.55 -23.14 -10.63
N GLU A 273 -14.51 -22.09 -9.81
CA GLU A 273 -13.55 -20.99 -9.91
C GLU A 273 -12.11 -21.47 -9.69
N ALA A 274 -11.93 -22.46 -8.81
CA ALA A 274 -10.64 -23.07 -8.56
C ALA A 274 -10.12 -23.85 -9.79
N GLU A 275 -11.01 -24.42 -10.61
CA GLU A 275 -10.62 -25.15 -11.83
C GLU A 275 -10.09 -24.19 -12.91
N TYR A 276 -10.78 -23.06 -13.15
CA TYR A 276 -10.32 -22.07 -14.12
C TYR A 276 -9.08 -21.31 -13.66
N GLN A 277 -8.98 -21.01 -12.36
CA GLN A 277 -7.75 -20.48 -11.76
C GLN A 277 -6.58 -21.48 -11.84
N SER A 278 -6.84 -22.78 -11.63
CA SER A 278 -5.82 -23.83 -11.83
C SER A 278 -5.34 -23.87 -13.27
N LEU A 279 -6.25 -23.78 -14.26
CA LEU A 279 -5.87 -23.72 -15.67
C LEU A 279 -5.02 -22.47 -15.99
N LEU A 280 -5.34 -21.32 -15.42
CA LEU A 280 -4.54 -20.09 -15.58
C LEU A 280 -3.14 -20.25 -14.95
N ASN A 281 -3.06 -20.77 -13.73
CA ASN A 281 -1.79 -21.06 -13.07
C ASN A 281 -0.95 -22.06 -13.88
N GLU A 282 -1.57 -23.07 -14.49
CA GLU A 282 -0.88 -23.97 -15.41
C GLU A 282 -0.29 -23.24 -16.61
N LEU A 283 -0.94 -22.20 -17.17
CA LEU A 283 -0.34 -21.40 -18.25
C LEU A 283 0.92 -20.68 -17.76
N HIS A 284 0.84 -20.03 -16.60
CA HIS A 284 1.95 -19.33 -15.97
C HIS A 284 3.12 -20.29 -15.70
N THR A 285 2.86 -21.44 -15.06
CA THR A 285 3.88 -22.45 -14.75
C THR A 285 4.49 -23.08 -16.01
N ASN A 286 3.70 -23.35 -17.05
CA ASN A 286 4.25 -23.90 -18.30
C ASN A 286 5.12 -22.89 -19.04
N PHE A 287 4.74 -21.60 -19.03
CA PHE A 287 5.58 -20.53 -19.56
C PHE A 287 6.89 -20.43 -18.78
N SER A 288 6.82 -20.27 -17.46
CA SER A 288 8.00 -20.11 -16.59
C SER A 288 8.93 -21.32 -16.66
N ALA A 289 8.40 -22.54 -16.69
CA ALA A 289 9.20 -23.75 -16.84
C ALA A 289 9.88 -23.85 -18.21
N THR A 290 9.19 -23.44 -19.29
CA THR A 290 9.76 -23.48 -20.65
C THR A 290 10.83 -22.40 -20.83
N ARG A 291 10.57 -21.20 -20.31
CA ARG A 291 11.46 -20.04 -20.38
C ARG A 291 12.68 -20.21 -19.46
N GLY A 292 12.47 -20.69 -18.23
CA GLY A 292 13.51 -20.98 -17.24
C GLY A 292 14.55 -21.98 -17.75
N LYS A 293 14.14 -23.02 -18.49
CA LYS A 293 15.06 -23.97 -19.15
C LYS A 293 16.04 -23.31 -20.12
N LEU A 294 15.71 -22.15 -20.67
CA LEU A 294 16.57 -21.42 -21.60
C LEU A 294 17.42 -20.36 -20.90
N ILE A 295 16.85 -19.64 -19.93
CA ILE A 295 17.51 -18.50 -19.28
C ILE A 295 18.41 -18.90 -18.13
N ILE A 296 17.96 -19.79 -17.25
CA ILE A 296 18.70 -20.15 -16.03
C ILE A 296 20.11 -20.68 -16.36
N PRO A 297 20.31 -21.52 -17.40
CA PRO A 297 21.66 -21.93 -17.81
C PRO A 297 22.55 -20.76 -18.29
N LEU A 298 21.97 -19.76 -18.97
CA LEU A 298 22.71 -18.58 -19.42
C LEU A 298 23.11 -17.70 -18.24
N VAL A 299 22.18 -17.46 -17.31
CA VAL A 299 22.44 -16.72 -16.08
C VAL A 299 23.52 -17.40 -15.26
N ARG A 300 23.44 -18.72 -15.07
CA ARG A 300 24.45 -19.50 -14.36
C ARG A 300 25.82 -19.41 -15.01
N LYS A 301 25.89 -19.51 -16.35
CA LYS A 301 27.15 -19.36 -17.10
C LYS A 301 27.75 -17.96 -16.90
N LYS A 302 26.94 -16.91 -17.02
CA LYS A 302 27.41 -15.54 -16.82
C LYS A 302 27.87 -15.27 -15.40
N LEU A 303 27.14 -15.76 -14.41
CA LEU A 303 27.54 -15.63 -13.01
C LEU A 303 28.83 -16.39 -12.72
N TYR A 304 29.05 -17.55 -13.34
CA TYR A 304 30.32 -18.27 -13.27
C TYR A 304 31.47 -17.42 -13.85
N ASP A 305 31.29 -16.82 -15.03
CA ASP A 305 32.30 -15.95 -15.65
C ASP A 305 32.61 -14.72 -14.77
N ILE A 306 31.58 -14.08 -14.20
CA ILE A 306 31.74 -12.97 -13.25
C ILE A 306 32.40 -13.44 -11.95
N ALA A 307 32.10 -14.65 -11.47
CA ALA A 307 32.69 -15.18 -10.25
C ALA A 307 34.19 -15.46 -10.40
N HIS A 308 34.64 -15.84 -11.60
CA HIS A 308 36.03 -16.17 -11.92
C HIS A 308 36.84 -15.03 -12.52
N ALA A 309 36.22 -13.89 -12.86
CA ALA A 309 36.96 -12.74 -13.38
C ALA A 309 37.96 -12.20 -12.33
N PRO A 310 39.17 -11.76 -12.74
CA PRO A 310 40.22 -11.35 -11.81
C PRO A 310 39.79 -10.25 -10.84
N SER A 311 39.02 -9.27 -11.33
CA SER A 311 38.56 -8.10 -10.57
C SER A 311 37.49 -8.40 -9.52
N THR A 312 36.74 -9.50 -9.66
CA THR A 312 35.56 -9.86 -8.84
C THR A 312 35.71 -11.18 -8.10
N SER A 313 36.77 -11.94 -8.38
CA SER A 313 37.01 -13.25 -7.76
C SER A 313 37.27 -13.17 -6.26
N LYS A 314 37.94 -12.10 -5.81
CA LYS A 314 38.32 -11.90 -4.40
C LYS A 314 37.49 -10.83 -3.68
N ASP A 315 36.93 -9.87 -4.42
CA ASP A 315 36.14 -8.78 -3.85
C ASP A 315 34.64 -9.13 -3.88
N LEU A 316 34.07 -9.30 -2.69
CA LEU A 316 32.64 -9.55 -2.48
C LEU A 316 31.78 -8.41 -3.05
N VAL A 317 32.15 -7.16 -2.83
CA VAL A 317 31.33 -6.00 -3.18
C VAL A 317 31.33 -5.79 -4.69
N ALA A 318 32.49 -5.87 -5.34
CA ALA A 318 32.57 -5.82 -6.80
C ALA A 318 31.80 -6.98 -7.45
N PHE A 319 31.91 -8.20 -6.92
CA PHE A 319 31.14 -9.34 -7.39
C PHE A 319 29.63 -9.12 -7.25
N ALA A 320 29.16 -8.71 -6.06
CA ALA A 320 27.74 -8.45 -5.81
C ALA A 320 27.21 -7.36 -6.75
N ARG A 321 27.95 -6.26 -6.92
CA ARG A 321 27.57 -5.17 -7.83
C ARG A 321 27.39 -5.66 -9.27
N ALA A 322 28.36 -6.41 -9.80
CA ALA A 322 28.33 -6.90 -11.17
C ALA A 322 27.23 -7.97 -11.37
N SER A 323 27.13 -8.93 -10.46
CA SER A 323 26.15 -10.02 -10.53
C SER A 323 24.71 -9.54 -10.37
N ILE A 324 24.44 -8.69 -9.37
CA ILE A 324 23.10 -8.12 -9.16
C ILE A 324 22.71 -7.21 -10.32
N SER A 325 23.62 -6.37 -10.83
CA SER A 325 23.31 -5.51 -11.98
C SER A 325 22.96 -6.33 -13.22
N TYR A 326 23.66 -7.44 -13.47
CA TYR A 326 23.36 -8.32 -14.59
C TYR A 326 22.00 -9.02 -14.41
N VAL A 327 21.76 -9.62 -13.24
CA VAL A 327 20.49 -10.32 -12.95
C VAL A 327 19.30 -9.36 -12.96
N ARG A 328 19.46 -8.12 -12.46
CA ARG A 328 18.44 -7.07 -12.57
C ARG A 328 18.07 -6.79 -14.03
N GLY A 329 19.06 -6.71 -14.92
CA GLY A 329 18.82 -6.55 -16.35
C GLY A 329 17.97 -7.69 -16.93
N VAL A 330 18.32 -8.94 -16.58
CA VAL A 330 17.55 -10.12 -17.01
C VAL A 330 16.12 -10.10 -16.43
N CYS A 331 15.95 -9.73 -15.15
CA CYS A 331 14.63 -9.63 -14.54
C CYS A 331 13.77 -8.54 -15.19
N LEU A 332 14.35 -7.40 -15.59
CA LEU A 332 13.65 -6.36 -16.33
C LEU A 332 13.20 -6.85 -17.71
N ASP A 333 14.11 -7.48 -18.46
CA ASP A 333 13.79 -8.05 -19.78
C ASP A 333 12.69 -9.12 -19.69
N GLU A 334 12.72 -9.96 -18.64
CA GLU A 334 11.68 -10.97 -18.40
C GLU A 334 10.37 -10.37 -17.89
N PHE A 335 10.40 -9.30 -17.11
CA PHE A 335 9.21 -8.56 -16.70
C PHE A 335 8.47 -7.98 -17.91
N GLU A 336 9.20 -7.34 -18.83
CA GLU A 336 8.65 -6.82 -20.08
C GLU A 336 8.06 -7.96 -20.93
N LEU A 337 8.81 -9.05 -21.10
CA LEU A 337 8.35 -10.20 -21.89
C LEU A 337 7.11 -10.84 -21.27
N TRP A 338 7.04 -10.95 -19.95
CA TRP A 338 5.86 -11.45 -19.25
C TRP A 338 4.63 -10.59 -19.56
N GLY A 339 4.80 -9.26 -19.53
CA GLY A 339 3.75 -8.31 -19.89
C GLY A 339 3.26 -8.46 -21.34
N GLU A 340 4.06 -8.99 -22.27
CA GLU A 340 3.62 -9.30 -23.63
C GLU A 340 2.77 -10.57 -23.74
N TRP A 341 2.89 -11.50 -22.78
CA TRP A 341 2.20 -12.79 -22.78
C TRP A 341 0.96 -12.82 -21.88
N PHE A 342 0.98 -12.08 -20.77
CA PHE A 342 -0.07 -12.14 -19.75
C PHE A 342 -0.54 -10.73 -19.34
N HIS A 343 -1.67 -10.66 -18.62
CA HIS A 343 -2.09 -9.46 -17.90
C HIS A 343 -1.94 -9.67 -16.41
N GLY A 344 -1.32 -8.71 -15.72
CA GLY A 344 -1.02 -8.81 -14.30
C GLY A 344 0.27 -9.57 -14.01
N GLN A 345 0.63 -9.58 -12.73
CA GLN A 345 1.92 -10.09 -12.22
C GLN A 345 1.78 -11.45 -11.49
N ALA A 346 0.61 -12.10 -11.58
CA ALA A 346 0.35 -13.37 -10.89
C ALA A 346 1.30 -14.47 -11.40
N GLY A 347 2.11 -15.06 -10.52
CA GLY A 347 3.12 -16.06 -10.87
C GLY A 347 4.40 -15.51 -11.51
N LEU A 348 4.50 -14.20 -11.73
CA LEU A 348 5.72 -13.57 -12.26
C LEU A 348 6.86 -13.59 -11.24
N TYR A 349 6.59 -13.15 -10.01
CA TYR A 349 7.62 -13.10 -8.97
C TYR A 349 8.16 -14.49 -8.59
N ASP A 350 7.33 -15.53 -8.61
CA ASP A 350 7.79 -16.92 -8.44
C ASP A 350 8.80 -17.32 -9.54
N PHE A 351 8.54 -16.89 -10.78
CA PHE A 351 9.46 -17.12 -11.89
C PHE A 351 10.75 -16.29 -11.73
N LEU A 352 10.65 -15.01 -11.39
CA LEU A 352 11.81 -14.14 -11.20
C LEU A 352 12.68 -14.59 -10.01
N GLU A 353 12.07 -15.11 -8.94
CA GLU A 353 12.78 -15.73 -7.82
C GLU A 353 13.59 -16.94 -8.30
N THR A 354 13.00 -17.79 -9.14
CA THR A 354 13.71 -18.92 -9.77
C THR A 354 14.88 -18.45 -10.65
N VAL A 355 14.75 -17.30 -11.33
CA VAL A 355 15.84 -16.68 -12.11
C VAL A 355 16.95 -16.12 -11.20
N CYS A 356 16.60 -15.66 -10.01
CA CYS A 356 17.53 -15.17 -9.01
C CYS A 356 18.22 -16.29 -8.20
N GLU A 357 17.71 -17.53 -8.17
CA GLU A 357 18.34 -18.65 -7.43
C GLU A 357 19.86 -18.79 -7.68
N PRO A 358 20.37 -18.79 -8.93
CA PRO A 358 21.80 -18.89 -9.18
C PRO A 358 22.60 -17.72 -8.58
N LEU A 359 22.04 -16.52 -8.51
CA LEU A 359 22.68 -15.37 -7.86
C LEU A 359 22.91 -15.68 -6.38
N TYR A 360 21.89 -16.18 -5.71
CA TYR A 360 21.94 -16.56 -4.30
C TYR A 360 22.94 -17.69 -4.03
N ASP A 361 23.01 -18.68 -4.91
CA ASP A 361 23.96 -19.80 -4.79
C ASP A 361 25.42 -19.32 -4.77
N TYR A 362 25.76 -18.26 -5.51
CA TYR A 362 27.11 -17.69 -5.51
C TYR A 362 27.33 -16.63 -4.42
N LEU A 363 26.33 -15.80 -4.16
CA LEU A 363 26.46 -14.68 -3.23
C LEU A 363 26.51 -15.16 -1.78
N ARG A 364 25.65 -16.11 -1.40
CA ARG A 364 25.50 -16.57 -0.01
C ARG A 364 26.77 -17.21 0.56
N PRO A 365 27.49 -18.12 -0.13
CA PRO A 365 28.76 -18.64 0.38
C PRO A 365 29.79 -17.53 0.59
N ARG A 366 29.85 -16.53 -0.30
CA ARG A 366 30.80 -15.42 -0.16
C ARG A 366 30.47 -14.53 1.04
N ILE A 367 29.19 -14.25 1.29
CA ILE A 367 28.74 -13.53 2.50
C ILE A 367 29.14 -14.33 3.76
N ILE A 368 28.85 -15.64 3.81
CA ILE A 368 29.15 -16.49 4.97
C ILE A 368 30.65 -16.61 5.26
N HIS A 369 31.51 -16.51 4.25
CA HIS A 369 32.97 -16.57 4.43
C HIS A 369 33.63 -15.18 4.58
N GLU A 370 32.87 -14.09 4.41
CA GLU A 370 33.43 -12.75 4.57
C GLU A 370 33.70 -12.44 6.04
N ASP A 371 34.92 -12.01 6.31
CA ASP A 371 35.43 -11.73 7.65
C ASP A 371 35.54 -10.23 7.91
N LYS A 372 35.67 -9.43 6.85
CA LYS A 372 35.85 -7.99 6.95
C LYS A 372 34.49 -7.31 7.14
N ILE A 373 34.28 -6.72 8.32
CA ILE A 373 33.09 -5.92 8.64
C ILE A 373 32.89 -4.81 7.61
N ILE A 374 33.97 -4.17 7.14
CA ILE A 374 33.91 -3.08 6.15
C ILE A 374 33.26 -3.54 4.84
N ASN A 375 33.61 -4.72 4.34
CA ASN A 375 33.03 -5.29 3.12
C ASN A 375 31.54 -5.58 3.29
N LEU A 376 31.14 -6.09 4.47
CA LEU A 376 29.73 -6.35 4.80
C LEU A 376 28.92 -5.05 4.92
N CYS A 377 29.47 -4.02 5.57
CA CYS A 377 28.85 -2.69 5.63
C CYS A 377 28.66 -2.10 4.23
N GLN A 378 29.71 -2.12 3.39
CA GLN A 378 29.63 -1.63 2.02
C GLN A 378 28.60 -2.38 1.19
N LEU A 379 28.50 -3.70 1.36
CA LEU A 379 27.49 -4.52 0.70
C LEU A 379 26.07 -4.17 1.19
N CYS A 380 25.84 -4.07 2.49
CA CYS A 380 24.57 -3.61 3.05
C CYS A 380 24.16 -2.25 2.49
N THR A 381 25.07 -1.26 2.50
CA THR A 381 24.82 0.07 1.95
C THR A 381 24.50 0.00 0.46
N LEU A 382 25.25 -0.80 -0.31
CA LEU A 382 24.96 -0.99 -1.74
C LEU A 382 23.53 -1.51 -1.94
N LEU A 383 23.13 -2.54 -1.18
CA LEU A 383 21.82 -3.15 -1.32
C LEU A 383 20.69 -2.20 -0.90
N GLN A 384 20.84 -1.51 0.24
CA GLN A 384 19.86 -0.55 0.74
C GLN A 384 19.74 0.68 -0.19
N THR A 385 20.87 1.29 -0.56
CA THR A 385 20.87 2.52 -1.36
C THR A 385 20.41 2.33 -2.78
N ARG A 386 20.68 1.17 -3.40
CA ARG A 386 20.34 0.94 -4.81
C ARG A 386 18.96 0.30 -5.03
N PHE A 387 18.40 -0.34 -4.02
CA PHE A 387 17.22 -1.20 -4.20
C PHE A 387 16.11 -1.01 -3.15
N LEU A 388 16.32 -0.23 -2.09
CA LEU A 388 15.30 -0.01 -1.04
C LEU A 388 14.98 1.46 -0.76
N LEU A 389 15.92 2.39 -0.96
CA LEU A 389 15.70 3.82 -0.64
C LEU A 389 14.59 4.50 -1.45
N ASP A 390 14.08 3.90 -2.52
CA ASP A 390 12.94 4.43 -3.27
C ASP A 390 11.59 4.16 -2.55
N GLN A 391 11.56 3.44 -1.41
CA GLN A 391 10.33 3.10 -0.68
C GLN A 391 9.97 4.06 0.48
N ASP A 392 10.92 4.88 0.95
CA ASP A 392 10.71 5.76 2.12
C ASP A 392 10.05 7.11 1.74
N GLU A 393 9.93 7.44 0.44
CA GLU A 393 9.18 8.60 -0.05
C GLU A 393 7.74 8.20 -0.40
N GLU A 394 6.89 8.22 0.64
CA GLU A 394 5.43 8.22 0.56
C GLU A 394 4.78 6.94 0.01
N VAL A 395 3.56 6.68 0.51
CA VAL A 395 2.69 5.56 0.14
C VAL A 395 2.14 5.80 -1.28
N GLU A 396 3.01 5.96 -2.27
CA GLU A 396 2.63 5.85 -3.67
C GLU A 396 2.43 4.36 -3.95
N GLN A 397 1.22 4.02 -4.37
CA GLN A 397 0.86 2.69 -4.80
C GLN A 397 1.92 2.24 -5.81
N THR A 398 2.75 1.24 -5.45
CA THR A 398 3.76 0.64 -6.34
C THR A 398 3.11 0.50 -7.71
N ASP A 399 3.60 1.25 -8.69
CA ASP A 399 3.05 1.24 -10.04
C ASP A 399 3.01 -0.22 -10.48
N ALA A 400 1.81 -0.78 -10.69
CA ALA A 400 1.65 -2.18 -11.09
C ALA A 400 2.33 -2.50 -12.45
N ASN A 401 2.84 -1.48 -13.12
CA ASN A 401 3.59 -1.55 -14.37
C ASN A 401 5.11 -1.50 -14.18
N GLN A 402 5.63 -1.40 -12.96
CA GLN A 402 7.06 -1.40 -12.68
C GLN A 402 7.50 -2.69 -11.96
N LEU A 403 8.71 -3.15 -12.28
CA LEU A 403 9.36 -4.25 -11.57
C LEU A 403 9.81 -3.78 -10.19
N ASP A 404 9.24 -4.38 -9.15
CA ASP A 404 9.73 -4.22 -7.79
C ASP A 404 10.88 -5.20 -7.51
N PHE A 405 12.10 -4.80 -7.86
CA PHE A 405 13.29 -5.62 -7.67
C PHE A 405 13.71 -5.72 -6.19
N SER A 406 13.15 -4.88 -5.31
CA SER A 406 13.50 -4.88 -3.88
C SER A 406 13.12 -6.20 -3.21
N VAL A 407 11.92 -6.71 -3.50
CA VAL A 407 11.37 -7.97 -3.01
C VAL A 407 12.28 -9.14 -3.39
N LEU A 408 12.86 -9.10 -4.58
CA LEU A 408 13.74 -10.14 -5.10
C LEU A 408 15.15 -10.12 -4.51
N ILE A 409 15.56 -9.06 -3.81
CA ILE A 409 16.91 -8.88 -3.22
C ILE A 409 16.89 -8.86 -1.70
N GLN A 410 15.73 -8.61 -1.09
CA GLN A 410 15.55 -8.59 0.36
C GLN A 410 16.18 -9.80 1.07
N PRO A 411 16.04 -11.06 0.60
CA PRO A 411 16.70 -12.20 1.23
C PRO A 411 18.23 -12.09 1.26
N ALA A 412 18.85 -11.52 0.24
CA ALA A 412 20.31 -11.29 0.24
C ALA A 412 20.69 -10.24 1.27
N LEU A 413 19.90 -9.17 1.41
CA LEU A 413 20.16 -8.15 2.42
C LEU A 413 20.08 -8.71 3.83
N GLU A 414 19.06 -9.51 4.13
CA GLU A 414 18.88 -10.17 5.43
C GLU A 414 20.07 -11.08 5.78
N ASP A 415 20.59 -11.83 4.80
CA ASP A 415 21.80 -12.66 4.96
C ASP A 415 23.04 -11.79 5.29
N VAL A 416 23.22 -10.66 4.60
CA VAL A 416 24.35 -9.74 4.87
C VAL A 416 24.22 -9.09 6.24
N GLN A 417 23.02 -8.62 6.61
CA GLN A 417 22.75 -8.01 7.91
C GLN A 417 22.98 -9.01 9.05
N THR A 418 22.48 -10.24 8.91
CA THR A 418 22.70 -11.31 9.90
C THR A 418 24.19 -11.59 10.08
N ARG A 419 24.93 -11.66 8.95
CA ARG A 419 26.37 -11.86 8.98
C ARG A 419 27.11 -10.68 9.62
N LEU A 420 26.68 -9.45 9.33
CA LEU A 420 27.24 -8.23 9.91
C LEU A 420 27.05 -8.21 11.42
N VAL A 421 25.86 -8.54 11.92
CA VAL A 421 25.56 -8.67 13.36
C VAL A 421 26.47 -9.70 14.01
N PHE A 422 26.61 -10.88 13.41
CA PHE A 422 27.49 -11.94 13.92
C PHE A 422 28.96 -11.47 13.99
N ARG A 423 29.44 -10.77 12.97
CA ARG A 423 30.81 -10.24 12.92
C ARG A 423 31.01 -9.07 13.90
N ALA A 424 30.01 -8.22 14.09
CA ALA A 424 30.03 -7.15 15.09
C ALA A 424 30.10 -7.71 16.52
N GLN A 425 29.33 -8.75 16.83
CA GLN A 425 29.39 -9.44 18.12
C GLN A 425 30.75 -10.12 18.35
N ALA A 426 31.31 -10.78 17.32
CA ALA A 426 32.64 -11.37 17.41
C ALA A 426 33.72 -10.30 17.65
N PHE A 427 33.64 -9.15 16.96
CA PHE A 427 34.52 -8.01 17.19
C PHE A 427 34.39 -7.46 18.60
N LEU A 428 33.16 -7.26 19.10
CA LEU A 428 32.89 -6.82 20.48
C LEU A 428 33.58 -7.73 21.50
N ARG A 429 33.40 -9.05 21.37
CA ARG A 429 33.99 -10.03 22.28
C ARG A 429 35.52 -10.04 22.22
N ASP A 430 36.09 -10.05 21.01
CA ASP A 430 37.52 -10.30 20.85
C ASP A 430 38.35 -9.00 21.05
N GLU A 431 37.82 -7.85 20.64
CA GLU A 431 38.55 -6.58 20.61
C GLU A 431 38.21 -5.60 21.75
N ILE A 432 37.09 -5.80 22.46
CA ILE A 432 36.64 -4.97 23.59
C ILE A 432 36.55 -5.79 24.88
N GLU A 433 35.75 -6.85 24.93
CA GLU A 433 35.54 -7.66 26.15
C GLU A 433 36.83 -8.37 26.61
N ARG A 434 37.54 -9.02 25.67
CA ARG A 434 38.80 -9.74 25.93
C ARG A 434 40.05 -8.88 25.76
N PHE A 435 39.88 -7.56 25.61
CA PHE A 435 41.00 -6.66 25.41
C PHE A 435 41.94 -6.68 26.62
N LYS A 436 43.22 -6.96 26.38
CA LYS A 436 44.26 -6.89 27.40
C LYS A 436 45.10 -5.63 27.20
N PRO A 437 45.10 -4.69 28.15
CA PRO A 437 45.86 -3.44 28.03
C PRO A 437 47.36 -3.75 27.94
N ARG A 438 48.07 -3.11 27.00
CA ARG A 438 49.53 -3.10 26.96
C ARG A 438 50.07 -2.01 27.91
N PRO A 439 51.33 -2.10 28.37
CA PRO A 439 51.92 -1.04 29.20
C PRO A 439 51.92 0.33 28.50
N GLU A 440 52.03 0.36 27.17
CA GLU A 440 51.91 1.56 26.33
C GLU A 440 50.48 2.12 26.30
N ASP A 441 49.46 1.26 26.48
CA ASP A 441 48.06 1.67 26.52
C ASP A 441 47.61 2.26 27.85
N LEU A 442 48.47 2.16 28.88
CA LEU A 442 48.24 2.67 30.23
C LEU A 442 49.12 3.89 30.55
N ASP A 443 49.78 4.49 29.55
CA ASP A 443 50.68 5.63 29.72
C ASP A 443 49.92 6.98 29.77
N TYR A 444 49.06 7.11 30.77
CA TYR A 444 48.33 8.34 31.08
C TYR A 444 49.00 9.04 32.29
N PRO A 445 49.20 10.38 32.27
CA PRO A 445 48.60 11.39 31.37
C PRO A 445 49.34 11.72 30.07
N ALA A 446 50.53 11.15 29.79
CA ALA A 446 51.36 11.58 28.65
C ALA A 446 50.66 11.50 27.28
N ARG A 447 49.76 10.52 27.11
CA ARG A 447 48.97 10.31 25.90
C ARG A 447 47.84 11.34 25.69
N ASN A 448 47.44 12.07 26.72
CA ASN A 448 46.30 13.01 26.68
C ASN A 448 46.69 14.42 26.18
N LYS A 449 47.98 14.78 26.22
CA LYS A 449 48.49 16.12 25.84
C LYS A 449 48.35 16.49 24.35
N GLY A 450 47.85 15.57 23.51
CA GLY A 450 47.67 15.77 22.07
C GLY A 450 46.21 15.87 21.61
N VAL A 451 45.23 15.90 22.51
CA VAL A 451 43.80 15.92 22.18
C VAL A 451 43.23 17.28 22.55
N SER A 452 42.67 18.03 21.59
CA SER A 452 41.89 19.24 21.88
C SER A 452 40.41 18.89 21.99
N ILE A 453 39.81 19.08 23.17
CA ILE A 453 38.37 18.90 23.41
C ILE A 453 37.68 20.28 23.43
N THR A 454 37.05 20.69 22.33
CA THR A 454 36.11 21.83 22.34
C THR A 454 34.70 21.33 22.67
N VAL A 455 34.26 21.51 23.91
CA VAL A 455 32.87 21.25 24.35
C VAL A 455 32.00 22.45 23.95
N THR A 456 31.21 22.34 22.88
CA THR A 456 30.19 23.35 22.55
C THR A 456 28.88 23.05 23.29
N GLU A 457 28.75 23.65 24.46
CA GLU A 457 27.58 24.29 25.09
C GLU A 457 26.12 23.77 24.96
N SER A 458 25.79 22.48 24.74
CA SER A 458 24.34 22.12 24.63
C SER A 458 23.80 20.85 25.32
N GLN A 459 24.51 20.20 26.26
CA GLN A 459 24.06 18.88 26.75
C GLN A 459 23.79 18.72 28.26
N ILE A 460 23.35 19.76 28.96
CA ILE A 460 22.79 19.63 30.33
C ILE A 460 21.28 19.97 30.39
N SER A 461 20.67 20.45 29.30
CA SER A 461 19.23 20.70 29.26
C SER A 461 18.64 20.23 27.94
N GLY A 462 17.66 19.32 28.00
CA GLY A 462 16.99 18.79 26.82
C GLY A 462 16.25 19.88 26.06
N LYS A 463 16.82 20.36 24.95
CA LYS A 463 16.08 20.92 23.80
C LYS A 463 16.97 21.15 22.57
N LYS A 464 16.57 20.47 21.49
CA LYS A 464 16.78 20.69 20.04
C LYS A 464 18.20 20.51 19.48
N LEU A 465 18.35 19.43 18.69
CA LEU A 465 19.54 18.99 17.95
C LEU A 465 19.80 19.79 16.66
N VAL A 466 21.07 19.82 16.28
CA VAL A 466 21.60 20.18 14.96
C VAL A 466 21.51 18.93 14.03
N PRO A 467 21.23 19.05 12.73
CA PRO A 467 20.99 17.89 11.85
C PRO A 467 22.21 16.99 11.62
N ALA A 468 21.95 15.69 11.52
CA ALA A 468 22.89 14.57 11.31
C ALA A 468 23.70 14.60 9.99
N ASP A 469 23.46 15.57 9.10
CA ASP A 469 24.07 15.64 7.76
C ASP A 469 25.60 15.88 7.78
N THR A 470 26.15 16.42 8.86
CA THR A 470 27.59 16.72 8.94
C THR A 470 28.48 15.49 9.17
N LEU A 471 27.95 14.37 9.67
CA LEU A 471 28.71 13.13 9.88
C LEU A 471 28.73 12.23 8.64
N VAL A 472 27.71 12.31 7.77
CA VAL A 472 27.62 11.54 6.52
C VAL A 472 28.61 12.06 5.47
N HIS A 473 28.97 13.35 5.52
CA HIS A 473 29.90 13.96 4.56
C HIS A 473 31.38 13.57 4.75
N LEU A 474 31.77 12.97 5.87
CA LEU A 474 33.13 12.47 6.09
C LEU A 474 33.43 11.13 5.39
N ALA A 475 32.41 10.46 4.84
CA ALA A 475 32.56 9.20 4.10
C ALA A 475 32.70 9.36 2.58
N LYS A 476 32.66 10.59 2.05
CA LYS A 476 32.59 10.87 0.60
C LYS A 476 33.80 11.68 0.11
N ALA A 477 34.98 11.07 0.13
CA ALA A 477 36.13 11.51 -0.65
C ALA A 477 36.92 10.30 -1.13
N THR A 478 36.53 9.74 -2.27
CA THR A 478 37.42 8.88 -3.07
C THR A 478 37.56 9.55 -4.43
N ASN A 479 38.76 10.07 -4.70
CA ASN A 479 39.21 10.39 -6.05
C ASN A 479 39.65 9.10 -6.71
N ASP A 480 39.24 8.92 -7.96
CA ASP A 480 39.62 7.83 -8.85
C ASP A 480 41.13 7.84 -9.13
N ASP A 481 41.85 6.78 -8.73
CA ASP A 481 43.05 6.31 -9.42
C ASP A 481 43.31 4.81 -9.09
N PRO A 482 43.32 3.88 -10.06
CA PRO A 482 43.25 2.45 -9.78
C PRO A 482 44.59 1.70 -9.65
N ASP A 483 45.75 2.37 -9.61
CA ASP A 483 47.06 1.70 -9.79
C ASP A 483 48.02 1.68 -8.58
N SER A 484 47.58 2.00 -7.36
CA SER A 484 48.48 2.05 -6.19
C SER A 484 47.96 1.39 -4.92
N ILE A 485 47.63 0.09 -4.98
CA ILE A 485 47.46 -0.73 -3.76
C ILE A 485 48.15 -2.08 -3.94
N LEU A 486 49.48 -2.08 -3.80
CA LEU A 486 50.25 -3.28 -3.48
C LEU A 486 50.84 -3.10 -2.09
N GLU A 487 50.43 -3.99 -1.19
CA GLU A 487 51.01 -4.28 0.13
C GLU A 487 50.90 -3.20 1.20
N GLN A 488 49.74 -3.14 1.88
CA GLN A 488 49.76 -2.84 3.32
C GLN A 488 48.64 -3.58 4.05
N ASP A 489 49.03 -4.58 4.83
CA ASP A 489 48.17 -5.45 5.64
C ASP A 489 47.74 -4.72 6.93
N SER A 490 47.11 -3.55 6.78
CA SER A 490 46.55 -2.76 7.88
C SER A 490 45.16 -3.30 8.18
N LYS A 491 45.07 -4.27 9.11
CA LYS A 491 43.84 -4.98 9.50
C LYS A 491 42.67 -4.06 9.90
N TRP A 492 42.92 -2.77 10.10
CA TRP A 492 41.93 -1.73 10.38
C TRP A 492 42.45 -0.40 9.81
N ASP A 493 41.97 0.03 8.64
CA ASP A 493 42.21 1.38 8.13
C ASP A 493 41.52 2.40 9.05
N PHE A 494 42.24 2.78 10.12
CA PHE A 494 41.94 3.92 10.96
C PHE A 494 42.71 5.13 10.40
N GLU A 495 42.05 5.95 9.60
CA GLU A 495 42.47 7.34 9.33
C GLU A 495 41.23 8.21 9.63
N PRO A 496 41.24 9.07 10.66
CA PRO A 496 42.24 10.12 10.87
C PRO A 496 43.02 9.97 12.20
N GLN A 497 44.31 9.64 12.10
CA GLN A 497 45.15 9.28 13.25
C GLN A 497 45.60 10.44 14.14
N ALA A 498 45.37 11.71 13.77
CA ALA A 498 45.84 12.83 14.58
C ALA A 498 44.92 13.15 15.78
N ALA A 499 43.59 13.17 15.60
CA ALA A 499 42.63 13.56 16.63
C ALA A 499 42.29 12.43 17.63
N LEU A 500 42.47 11.18 17.22
CA LEU A 500 42.09 10.00 18.01
C LEU A 500 43.25 9.46 18.85
N SER A 501 44.49 9.92 18.66
CA SER A 501 45.72 9.36 19.26
C SER A 501 45.75 9.33 20.80
N GLY A 502 44.98 10.19 21.48
CA GLY A 502 44.88 10.19 22.94
C GLY A 502 43.81 9.28 23.54
N TRP A 503 42.85 8.78 22.75
CA TRP A 503 41.74 7.99 23.29
C TRP A 503 42.16 6.57 23.65
N TYR A 504 41.59 6.00 24.71
CA TYR A 504 41.83 4.61 25.05
C TYR A 504 41.41 3.66 23.90
N PRO A 505 42.18 2.59 23.59
CA PRO A 505 41.93 1.76 22.40
C PRO A 505 40.54 1.14 22.31
N THR A 506 39.95 0.66 23.42
CA THR A 506 38.60 0.06 23.37
C THR A 506 37.51 1.07 23.07
N LEU A 507 37.68 2.32 23.53
CA LEU A 507 36.78 3.43 23.20
C LEU A 507 36.80 3.73 21.69
N ARG A 508 37.98 3.78 21.07
CA ARG A 508 38.09 3.99 19.61
C ARG A 508 37.40 2.89 18.82
N LYS A 509 37.64 1.63 19.21
CA LYS A 509 37.06 0.46 18.55
C LYS A 509 35.54 0.41 18.70
N ALA A 510 35.02 0.78 19.86
CA ALA A 510 33.58 0.86 20.11
C ALA A 510 32.89 1.90 19.23
N ILE A 511 33.43 3.12 19.16
CA ILE A 511 32.87 4.21 18.33
C ILE A 511 32.99 3.87 16.85
N TRP A 512 34.11 3.28 16.44
CA TRP A 512 34.28 2.78 15.08
C TRP A 512 33.20 1.74 14.74
N LEU A 513 32.95 0.77 15.63
CA LEU A 513 31.94 -0.26 15.38
C LEU A 513 30.53 0.34 15.29
N LEU A 514 30.16 1.19 16.25
CA LEU A 514 28.86 1.89 16.30
C LEU A 514 28.60 2.69 15.03
N SER A 515 29.56 3.51 14.60
CA SER A 515 29.42 4.33 13.39
C SER A 515 29.27 3.51 12.11
N ARG A 516 29.85 2.29 12.07
CA ARG A 516 29.81 1.42 10.89
C ARG A 516 28.52 0.62 10.76
N ILE A 517 27.87 0.27 11.86
CA ILE A 517 26.62 -0.52 11.84
C ILE A 517 25.36 0.35 11.87
N TYR A 518 25.51 1.65 12.19
CA TYR A 518 24.41 2.61 12.24
C TYR A 518 23.62 2.65 10.92
N ARG A 519 22.29 2.56 11.01
CA ARG A 519 21.32 2.51 9.89
C ARG A 519 21.45 1.33 8.92
N LEU A 520 22.40 0.41 9.13
CA LEU A 520 22.58 -0.77 8.26
C LEU A 520 21.81 -2.00 8.75
N VAL A 521 21.34 -1.98 10.00
CA VAL A 521 20.62 -3.07 10.65
C VAL A 521 19.31 -2.52 11.21
N ASN A 522 18.31 -3.38 11.41
CA ASN A 522 17.05 -3.02 12.07
C ASN A 522 17.33 -2.27 13.39
N SER A 523 16.54 -1.21 13.64
CA SER A 523 16.66 -0.36 14.83
C SER A 523 16.76 -1.16 16.13
N THR A 524 15.91 -2.16 16.32
CA THR A 524 15.90 -2.95 17.57
C THR A 524 17.20 -3.73 17.78
N VAL A 525 17.71 -4.36 16.72
CA VAL A 525 18.97 -5.12 16.76
C VAL A 525 20.16 -4.18 16.92
N PHE A 526 20.11 -2.99 16.29
CA PHE A 526 21.13 -1.97 16.47
C PHE A 526 21.16 -1.48 17.92
N ASP A 527 20.00 -1.20 18.52
CA ASP A 527 19.87 -0.71 19.89
C ASP A 527 20.43 -1.71 20.92
N ASP A 528 20.15 -3.01 20.73
CA ASP A 528 20.70 -4.09 21.55
C ASP A 528 22.24 -4.19 21.42
N LEU A 529 22.76 -4.16 20.19
CA LEU A 529 24.20 -4.19 19.96
C LEU A 529 24.87 -2.94 20.52
N ALA A 530 24.25 -1.78 20.36
CA ALA A 530 24.77 -0.51 20.84
C ALA A 530 24.84 -0.51 22.38
N HIS A 531 23.80 -1.00 23.07
CA HIS A 531 23.85 -1.21 24.51
C HIS A 531 25.06 -2.09 24.90
N GLN A 532 25.20 -3.27 24.28
CA GLN A 532 26.29 -4.19 24.61
C GLN A 532 27.68 -3.56 24.36
N ILE A 533 27.85 -2.84 23.26
CA ILE A 533 29.10 -2.13 22.93
C ILE A 533 29.42 -1.09 24.00
N VAL A 534 28.46 -0.26 24.38
CA VAL A 534 28.63 0.81 25.39
C VAL A 534 28.92 0.22 26.77
N HIS A 535 28.18 -0.81 27.17
CA HIS A 535 28.36 -1.49 28.45
C HIS A 535 29.75 -2.12 28.57
N GLN A 536 30.17 -2.93 27.59
CA GLN A 536 31.48 -3.58 27.60
C GLN A 536 32.64 -2.57 27.52
N THR A 537 32.45 -1.47 26.79
CA THR A 537 33.43 -0.38 26.75
C THR A 537 33.57 0.29 28.12
N THR A 538 32.45 0.53 28.80
CA THR A 538 32.43 1.10 30.16
C THR A 538 33.14 0.19 31.16
N LEU A 539 32.90 -1.12 31.10
CA LEU A 539 33.63 -2.11 31.92
C LEU A 539 35.13 -2.11 31.64
N SER A 540 35.52 -2.06 30.36
CA SER A 540 36.93 -2.00 29.94
C SER A 540 37.62 -0.73 30.46
N LEU A 541 36.95 0.42 30.39
CA LEU A 541 37.45 1.69 30.93
C LEU A 541 37.60 1.62 32.45
N HIS A 542 36.64 1.01 33.17
CA HIS A 542 36.77 0.79 34.60
C HIS A 542 37.98 -0.08 34.96
N GLN A 543 38.19 -1.19 34.24
CA GLN A 543 39.35 -2.05 34.47
C GLN A 543 40.67 -1.32 34.21
N ALA A 544 40.75 -0.53 33.13
CA ALA A 544 41.90 0.30 32.83
C ALA A 544 42.14 1.36 33.93
N SER A 545 41.09 2.00 34.41
CA SER A 545 41.17 2.98 35.50
C SER A 545 41.72 2.37 36.80
N ALA A 546 41.32 1.13 37.13
CA ALA A 546 41.82 0.42 38.30
C ALA A 546 43.32 0.09 38.18
N GLN A 547 43.78 -0.25 36.98
CA GLN A 547 45.20 -0.48 36.69
C GLN A 547 46.02 0.82 36.74
N ILE A 548 45.49 1.94 36.24
CA ILE A 548 46.16 3.26 36.32
C ILE A 548 46.20 3.76 37.78
N SER A 549 45.11 3.53 38.53
CA SER A 549 45.00 3.87 39.96
C SER A 549 46.08 3.21 40.83
N SER A 550 46.67 2.08 40.38
CA SER A 550 47.80 1.44 41.06
C SER A 550 49.07 2.30 41.09
N LYS A 551 49.25 3.20 40.11
CA LYS A 551 50.35 4.18 40.07
C LYS A 551 49.96 5.48 40.76
N SER A 552 48.75 5.98 40.48
CA SER A 552 48.22 7.24 41.02
C SER A 552 46.69 7.21 41.03
N THR A 553 46.10 7.34 42.22
CA THR A 553 44.64 7.25 42.41
C THR A 553 43.89 8.37 41.70
N ALA A 554 44.47 9.58 41.68
CA ALA A 554 43.91 10.74 41.01
C ALA A 554 43.91 10.56 39.47
N ASP A 555 45.01 10.06 38.91
CA ASP A 555 45.14 9.85 37.46
C ASP A 555 44.16 8.78 36.95
N GLY A 556 43.96 7.70 37.71
CA GLY A 556 42.99 6.65 37.36
C GLY A 556 41.54 7.16 37.29
N LYS A 557 41.13 8.00 38.25
CA LYS A 557 39.77 8.59 38.27
C LYS A 557 39.57 9.63 37.17
N LEU A 558 40.57 10.46 36.89
CA LEU A 558 40.49 11.47 35.81
C LEU A 558 40.51 10.83 34.43
N PHE A 559 41.32 9.79 34.24
CA PHE A 559 41.27 8.96 33.05
C PHE A 559 39.84 8.44 32.81
N LEU A 560 39.23 7.84 33.83
CA LEU A 560 37.89 7.28 33.73
C LEU A 560 36.85 8.38 33.44
N MET A 561 36.88 9.48 34.18
CA MET A 561 35.95 10.61 33.99
C MET A 561 36.05 11.18 32.57
N SER A 562 37.26 11.46 32.08
CA SER A 562 37.49 12.01 30.74
C SER A 562 37.00 11.06 29.64
N HIS A 563 37.33 9.77 29.73
CA HIS A 563 36.94 8.80 28.71
C HIS A 563 35.44 8.46 28.72
N LEU A 564 34.76 8.49 29.87
CA LEU A 564 33.30 8.34 29.94
C LEU A 564 32.57 9.57 29.37
N LEU A 565 33.11 10.78 29.54
CA LEU A 565 32.58 11.99 28.92
C LEU A 565 32.71 11.94 27.39
N ILE A 566 33.85 11.48 26.88
CA ILE A 566 34.05 11.28 25.45
C ILE A 566 33.04 10.25 24.91
N LEU A 567 32.90 9.10 25.59
CA LEU A 567 31.94 8.07 25.21
C LEU A 567 30.51 8.64 25.17
N LYS A 568 30.10 9.41 26.19
CA LYS A 568 28.79 10.06 26.26
C LYS A 568 28.55 10.99 25.08
N GLN A 569 29.52 11.87 24.78
CA GLN A 569 29.41 12.83 23.69
C GLN A 569 29.23 12.13 22.33
N GLN A 570 29.99 11.06 22.11
CA GLN A 570 29.98 10.32 20.86
C GLN A 570 28.69 9.50 20.69
N ILE A 571 28.13 8.92 21.76
CA ILE A 571 26.85 8.21 21.70
C ILE A 571 25.69 9.14 21.35
N VAL A 572 25.68 10.37 21.89
CA VAL A 572 24.60 11.34 21.59
C VAL A 572 24.58 11.74 20.10
N ALA A 573 25.72 11.67 19.41
CA ALA A 573 25.81 11.99 17.98
C ALA A 573 25.14 10.96 17.04
N PHE A 574 24.83 9.75 17.52
CA PHE A 574 24.18 8.70 16.72
C PHE A 574 22.65 8.76 16.74
N ASP A 575 22.06 9.85 17.26
CA ASP A 575 20.60 10.11 17.36
C ASP A 575 19.80 8.83 17.65
N ILE A 576 20.22 8.11 18.69
CA ILE A 576 19.50 6.98 19.23
C ILE A 576 18.21 7.54 19.82
N GLU A 577 17.15 7.50 19.02
CA GLU A 577 15.87 8.07 19.39
C GLU A 577 15.32 7.39 20.64
N TYR A 578 14.72 8.22 21.49
CA TYR A 578 13.91 7.80 22.62
C TYR A 578 12.66 7.10 22.08
N VAL A 579 12.76 5.81 21.78
CA VAL A 579 11.59 4.98 21.52
C VAL A 579 10.98 4.62 22.88
N ALA A 580 9.75 5.09 23.10
CA ALA A 580 8.96 4.68 24.27
C ALA A 580 8.91 3.14 24.32
N PRO A 581 8.88 2.52 25.52
CA PRO A 581 9.02 1.08 25.65
C PRO A 581 7.85 0.36 24.96
N GLU A 582 8.06 -0.07 23.72
CA GLU A 582 7.24 -1.10 23.10
C GLU A 582 7.95 -2.44 23.28
N VAL A 583 7.24 -3.34 23.96
CA VAL A 583 7.66 -4.70 24.29
C VAL A 583 7.92 -5.45 22.99
N SER A 584 9.18 -5.56 22.58
CA SER A 584 9.56 -6.39 21.44
C SER A 584 9.95 -7.79 21.90
N PHE A 585 9.58 -8.78 21.09
CA PHE A 585 9.75 -10.19 21.37
C PHE A 585 11.05 -10.73 20.74
N ASP A 586 11.82 -11.50 21.53
CA ASP A 586 13.07 -12.12 21.10
C ASP A 586 12.85 -13.21 20.03
N PHE A 587 13.50 -13.07 18.87
CA PHE A 587 13.45 -14.02 17.74
C PHE A 587 14.74 -14.83 17.55
N SER A 588 15.67 -14.81 18.50
CA SER A 588 16.92 -15.60 18.46
C SER A 588 16.66 -17.11 18.31
N GLY A 589 15.47 -17.59 18.72
CA GLY A 589 15.02 -18.98 18.56
C GLY A 589 14.38 -19.36 17.21
N ILE A 590 14.11 -18.42 16.30
CA ILE A 590 13.39 -18.68 15.02
C ILE A 590 14.33 -19.14 13.89
N THR A 591 15.64 -18.95 14.05
CA THR A 591 16.63 -19.26 13.02
C THR A 591 16.62 -20.73 12.59
N ASN A 592 16.39 -21.67 13.51
CA ASN A 592 16.34 -23.10 13.19
C ASN A 592 15.03 -23.54 12.52
N THR A 593 13.90 -22.89 12.79
CA THR A 593 12.60 -23.24 12.20
C THR A 593 12.43 -22.66 10.78
N PHE A 594 13.14 -21.58 10.46
CA PHE A 594 13.18 -21.00 9.10
C PHE A 594 13.93 -21.90 8.10
N TRP A 595 15.04 -22.53 8.52
CA TRP A 595 15.79 -23.48 7.69
C TRP A 595 14.98 -24.75 7.36
N GLU A 596 14.22 -25.29 8.33
CA GLU A 596 13.34 -26.45 8.13
C GLU A 596 12.14 -26.18 7.21
N LEU A 597 11.64 -24.93 7.16
CA LEU A 597 10.53 -24.54 6.28
C LEU A 597 10.98 -24.30 4.82
N ARG A 598 12.22 -23.85 4.60
CA ARG A 598 12.80 -23.65 3.26
C ARG A 598 13.03 -24.98 2.53
N GLU A 599 13.44 -26.04 3.22
CA GLU A 599 13.57 -27.38 2.63
C GLU A 599 12.24 -27.98 2.13
N ARG A 600 11.10 -27.42 2.53
CA ARG A 600 9.76 -27.90 2.15
C ARG A 600 8.99 -27.00 1.16
N GLY A 601 9.58 -25.91 0.67
CA GLY A 601 9.06 -25.15 -0.49
C GLY A 601 7.66 -24.53 -0.32
N GLY A 602 7.44 -23.71 0.71
CA GLY A 602 6.13 -23.09 0.95
C GLY A 602 6.12 -21.87 1.88
N LEU A 603 7.12 -20.99 1.76
CA LEU A 603 7.38 -19.86 2.68
C LEU A 603 6.32 -18.74 2.66
N PHE A 604 5.50 -18.64 1.61
CA PHE A 604 4.60 -17.50 1.41
C PHE A 604 3.10 -17.80 1.58
N ASN A 605 2.71 -18.91 2.22
CA ASN A 605 1.30 -19.16 2.54
C ASN A 605 0.92 -18.64 3.95
N PRO A 606 0.04 -17.62 4.07
CA PRO A 606 -0.32 -17.02 5.35
C PRO A 606 -0.99 -18.00 6.33
N ARG A 607 -1.60 -19.09 5.84
CA ARG A 607 -2.15 -20.15 6.70
C ARG A 607 -1.09 -21.00 7.40
N ASN A 608 0.09 -21.17 6.81
CA ASN A 608 1.19 -21.91 7.42
C ASN A 608 1.87 -21.08 8.53
N LEU A 609 1.91 -19.76 8.36
CA LEU A 609 2.43 -18.79 9.32
C LEU A 609 1.55 -18.71 10.58
N MET A 610 0.22 -18.79 10.42
CA MET A 610 -0.74 -18.79 11.54
C MET A 610 -0.65 -20.07 12.41
N ARG A 611 -0.21 -21.21 11.84
CA ARG A 611 0.00 -22.46 12.59
C ARG A 611 1.21 -22.40 13.53
N LEU A 612 2.12 -21.46 13.32
CA LEU A 612 3.31 -21.23 14.15
C LEU A 612 2.96 -20.61 15.51
N VAL A 613 1.85 -19.85 15.59
CA VAL A 613 1.38 -19.19 16.83
C VAL A 613 0.71 -20.18 17.79
N GLY A 614 0.22 -21.32 17.30
CA GLY A 614 -0.51 -22.32 18.09
C GLY A 614 0.34 -23.31 18.88
N HIS A 615 1.67 -23.35 18.68
CA HIS A 615 2.57 -24.32 19.33
C HIS A 615 3.68 -23.64 20.15
N GLY A 616 3.27 -23.00 21.26
CA GLY A 616 3.99 -23.07 22.54
C GLY A 616 5.45 -22.61 22.64
N LEU A 617 5.79 -21.41 22.18
CA LEU A 617 7.05 -20.73 22.55
C LEU A 617 6.75 -19.26 22.89
N ILE A 618 6.72 -18.95 24.19
CA ILE A 618 6.51 -17.59 24.72
C ILE A 618 7.88 -16.87 24.75
N PRO A 619 8.09 -15.76 24.02
CA PRO A 619 9.35 -15.02 24.03
C PRO A 619 9.51 -14.16 25.28
N ARG A 620 10.76 -13.97 25.73
CA ARG A 620 11.11 -13.13 26.90
C ARG A 620 11.31 -11.67 26.50
N VAL A 621 10.89 -10.77 27.39
CA VAL A 621 10.94 -9.30 27.25
C VAL A 621 12.33 -8.77 27.60
N VAL A 622 12.90 -7.91 26.76
CA VAL A 622 14.17 -7.22 27.05
C VAL A 622 14.04 -5.72 26.72
N GLU A 623 14.34 -4.87 27.70
CA GLU A 623 14.26 -3.40 27.66
C GLU A 623 15.69 -2.82 27.63
N ASN A 624 16.31 -2.56 26.47
CA ASN A 624 17.79 -2.42 26.44
C ASN A 624 18.39 -1.01 26.34
N MET A 625 18.01 -0.09 25.43
CA MET A 625 18.92 1.06 25.17
C MET A 625 18.78 2.27 26.10
N LEU A 626 17.62 2.46 26.77
CA LEU A 626 17.42 3.50 27.78
C LEU A 626 18.36 3.31 29.00
N ASP A 627 18.80 2.08 29.25
CA ASP A 627 19.69 1.73 30.36
C ASP A 627 21.15 2.11 30.09
N ALA A 628 21.69 2.00 28.87
CA ALA A 628 23.12 2.27 28.63
C ALA A 628 23.52 3.74 28.88
N LYS A 629 22.67 4.70 28.49
CA LYS A 629 22.91 6.13 28.76
C LYS A 629 22.72 6.46 30.24
N VAL A 630 21.71 5.86 30.89
CA VAL A 630 21.44 6.00 32.32
C VAL A 630 22.56 5.38 33.16
N GLU A 631 23.06 4.21 32.76
CA GLU A 631 24.23 3.54 33.32
C GLU A 631 25.45 4.46 33.19
N LEU A 632 25.74 4.96 31.99
CA LEU A 632 26.87 5.85 31.74
C LEU A 632 26.81 7.12 32.61
N ASP A 633 25.64 7.77 32.68
CA ASP A 633 25.41 8.95 33.53
C ASP A 633 25.51 8.62 35.03
N GLY A 634 25.01 7.45 35.43
CA GLY A 634 25.14 6.94 36.81
C GLY A 634 26.61 6.72 37.19
N ARG A 635 27.38 6.04 36.33
CA ARG A 635 28.81 5.79 36.53
C ARG A 635 29.62 7.08 36.56
N LEU A 636 29.35 8.00 35.62
CA LEU A 636 30.01 9.30 35.57
C LEU A 636 29.74 10.10 36.85
N ARG A 637 28.50 10.11 37.35
CA ARG A 637 28.14 10.76 38.62
C ARG A 637 28.89 10.16 39.81
N THR A 638 29.00 8.83 39.88
CA THR A 638 29.78 8.15 40.93
C THR A 638 31.25 8.56 40.89
N VAL A 639 31.89 8.54 39.71
CA VAL A 639 33.31 8.89 39.55
C VAL A 639 33.57 10.36 39.93
N ILE A 640 32.68 11.28 39.53
CA ILE A 640 32.76 12.70 39.90
C ILE A 640 32.66 12.86 41.42
N ASN A 641 31.66 12.24 42.05
CA ASN A 641 31.49 12.31 43.51
C ASN A 641 32.67 11.70 44.27
N ASP A 642 33.22 10.58 43.80
CA ASP A 642 34.38 9.92 44.42
C ASP A 642 35.66 10.73 44.26
N PHE A 643 35.81 11.46 43.15
CA PHE A 643 36.91 12.40 42.94
C PHE A 643 36.79 13.61 43.88
N ILE A 644 35.60 14.22 43.93
CA ILE A 644 35.30 15.37 44.80
C ILE A 644 35.55 14.99 46.27
N ASN A 645 35.02 13.85 46.71
CA ASN A 645 35.20 13.37 48.08
C ASN A 645 36.67 13.07 48.41
N GLU A 646 37.47 12.53 47.49
CA GLU A 646 38.88 12.25 47.74
C GLU A 646 39.69 13.53 47.96
N PHE A 647 39.50 14.54 47.10
CA PHE A 647 40.20 15.82 47.28
C PHE A 647 39.68 16.58 48.50
N ALA A 648 38.38 16.61 48.72
CA ALA A 648 37.80 17.27 49.89
C ALA A 648 38.24 16.60 51.20
N THR A 649 38.35 15.27 51.26
CA THR A 649 38.85 14.54 52.43
C THR A 649 40.36 14.71 52.63
N LYS A 650 41.17 14.78 51.56
CA LYS A 650 42.60 15.13 51.67
C LYS A 650 42.80 16.55 52.21
N MET A 651 42.05 17.51 51.69
CA MET A 651 42.06 18.90 52.12
C MET A 651 41.61 19.07 53.58
N THR A 652 40.67 18.23 54.05
CA THR A 652 40.12 18.28 55.41
C THR A 652 40.68 17.21 56.35
N ALA A 653 41.73 16.47 55.95
CA ALA A 653 42.26 15.33 56.70
C ALA A 653 42.78 15.67 58.11
N SER A 654 43.15 16.93 58.33
CA SER A 654 43.62 17.47 59.61
C SER A 654 42.50 17.80 60.60
N LEU A 655 41.22 17.69 60.20
CA LEU A 655 40.10 17.89 61.11
C LEU A 655 39.98 16.73 62.13
N PRO A 656 39.85 17.01 63.43
CA PRO A 656 39.72 15.97 64.45
C PRO A 656 38.41 15.17 64.30
N THR A 657 38.51 13.84 64.26
CA THR A 657 37.36 12.94 64.19
C THR A 657 36.81 12.53 65.57
N LYS A 658 37.56 12.76 66.64
CA LYS A 658 37.15 12.49 68.03
C LYS A 658 37.58 13.65 68.95
N PHE A 659 36.61 14.25 69.65
CA PHE A 659 36.87 15.24 70.70
C PHE A 659 37.27 14.51 72.00
N ILE A 660 38.51 14.00 72.08
CA ILE A 660 38.99 13.31 73.28
C ILE A 660 39.42 14.36 74.32
N ASP A 661 38.83 14.28 75.51
CA ASP A 661 39.23 15.02 76.70
C ASP A 661 40.71 14.81 77.02
N ARG A 662 41.53 15.83 76.74
CA ARG A 662 42.81 16.03 77.43
C ARG A 662 43.16 17.52 77.40
N ARG A 663 43.42 18.05 78.58
CA ARG A 663 43.62 19.47 78.96
C ARG A 663 44.79 20.20 78.28
N ASN A 664 45.25 19.78 77.10
CA ASN A 664 46.41 20.35 76.38
C ASN A 664 46.17 20.63 74.89
N LEU A 665 44.93 20.74 74.42
CA LEU A 665 44.66 21.37 73.11
C LEU A 665 44.34 22.85 73.37
N ARG A 666 45.33 23.73 73.19
CA ARG A 666 45.08 25.17 73.12
C ARG A 666 44.05 25.40 72.02
N GLN A 667 43.05 26.23 72.29
CA GLN A 667 41.80 26.41 71.53
C GLN A 667 41.96 26.83 70.04
N GLY A 668 43.17 26.88 69.47
CA GLY A 668 43.46 27.47 68.16
C GLY A 668 44.30 26.68 67.17
N GLU A 669 44.83 25.51 67.51
CA GLU A 669 45.72 24.75 66.60
C GLU A 669 44.96 23.82 65.63
N LEU A 670 43.62 23.93 65.56
CA LEU A 670 42.76 22.96 64.87
C LEU A 670 42.49 23.33 63.39
N ILE A 671 42.50 24.61 63.05
CA ILE A 671 42.17 25.10 61.70
C ILE A 671 43.41 25.34 60.84
N TYR A 672 44.48 25.87 61.42
CA TYR A 672 45.69 26.23 60.67
C TYR A 672 46.29 25.06 59.85
N PRO A 673 46.35 23.81 60.37
CA PRO A 673 46.80 22.67 59.57
C PRO A 673 45.87 22.36 58.39
N THR A 674 44.57 22.60 58.55
CA THR A 674 43.55 22.40 57.51
C THR A 674 43.63 23.49 56.45
N CYS A 675 43.79 24.76 56.85
CA CYS A 675 44.03 25.86 55.92
C CYS A 675 45.32 25.65 55.12
N GLN A 676 46.40 25.20 55.77
CA GLN A 676 47.67 24.93 55.10
C GLN A 676 47.59 23.75 54.12
N ASN A 677 46.78 22.73 54.43
CA ASN A 677 46.53 21.62 53.50
C ASN A 677 45.70 22.06 52.30
N ILE A 678 44.66 22.88 52.52
CA ILE A 678 43.85 23.47 51.44
C ILE A 678 44.71 24.35 50.52
N GLU A 679 45.53 25.25 51.07
CA GLU A 679 46.44 26.12 50.30
C GLU A 679 47.44 25.34 49.43
N LYS A 680 47.86 24.14 49.86
CA LYS A 680 48.78 23.28 49.10
C LYS A 680 48.08 22.43 48.05
N GLU A 681 46.91 21.90 48.36
CA GLU A 681 46.19 20.97 47.48
C GLU A 681 45.39 21.68 46.38
N VAL A 682 44.98 22.94 46.56
CA VAL A 682 44.23 23.69 45.54
C VAL A 682 45.04 23.93 44.25
N PRO A 683 46.31 24.38 44.28
CA PRO A 683 47.14 24.45 43.08
C PRO A 683 47.40 23.08 42.44
N ASN A 684 47.53 22.03 43.25
CA ASN A 684 47.74 20.67 42.77
C ASN A 684 46.49 20.14 42.03
N LEU A 685 45.29 20.38 42.59
CA LEU A 685 44.01 20.07 41.95
C LEU A 685 43.88 20.77 40.59
N ARG A 686 44.17 22.07 40.52
CA ARG A 686 44.11 22.85 39.27
C ARG A 686 45.10 22.34 38.21
N ARG A 687 46.32 22.00 38.60
CA ARG A 687 47.33 21.40 37.70
C ARG A 687 46.88 20.05 37.15
N ILE A 688 46.42 19.16 38.03
CA ILE A 688 45.98 17.81 37.67
C ILE A 688 44.74 17.84 36.76
N LEU A 689 43.79 18.74 37.02
CA LEU A 689 42.62 18.94 36.15
C LEU A 689 43.03 19.50 34.77
N SER A 690 44.08 20.32 34.71
CA SER A 690 44.59 20.89 33.45
C SER A 690 45.33 19.87 32.58
N ASP A 691 45.88 18.81 33.17
CA ASP A 691 46.51 17.71 32.43
C ASP A 691 45.49 16.76 31.75
N TYR A 692 44.23 16.74 32.23
CA TYR A 692 43.20 15.78 31.78
C TYR A 692 42.00 16.37 31.04
N LEU A 693 41.62 17.61 31.38
CA LEU A 693 40.48 18.31 30.78
C LEU A 693 41.03 19.52 30.03
N ASP A 694 40.44 19.83 28.88
CA ASP A 694 40.75 21.09 28.17
C ASP A 694 39.71 22.17 28.47
N ASP A 695 38.44 21.78 28.68
CA ASP A 695 37.33 22.71 28.88
C ASP A 695 37.51 23.53 30.17
N PRO A 696 37.74 24.85 30.07
CA PRO A 696 37.95 25.71 31.23
C PRO A 696 36.72 25.76 32.14
N ARG A 697 35.51 25.63 31.59
CA ARG A 697 34.27 25.70 32.36
C ARG A 697 34.03 24.44 33.20
N MET A 698 34.36 23.28 32.64
CA MET A 698 34.28 22.01 33.36
C MET A 698 35.30 21.94 34.51
N LYS A 699 36.51 22.47 34.29
CA LYS A 699 37.52 22.63 35.34
C LYS A 699 36.99 23.47 36.50
N GLU A 700 36.48 24.67 36.21
CA GLU A 700 35.94 25.56 37.24
C GLU A 700 34.73 24.95 37.96
N THR A 701 33.86 24.22 37.26
CA THR A 701 32.72 23.53 37.88
C THR A 701 33.17 22.44 38.86
N LEU A 702 34.20 21.66 38.50
CA LEU A 702 34.75 20.63 39.38
C LEU A 702 35.50 21.25 40.58
N VAL A 703 36.24 22.33 40.36
CA VAL A 703 36.92 23.06 41.45
C VAL A 703 35.90 23.67 42.42
N GLY A 704 34.82 24.26 41.91
CA GLY A 704 33.68 24.74 42.71
C GLY A 704 33.00 23.63 43.48
N ALA A 705 32.76 22.47 42.87
CA ALA A 705 32.16 21.33 43.56
C ALA A 705 33.06 20.78 44.69
N VAL A 706 34.40 20.82 44.52
CA VAL A 706 35.35 20.49 45.59
C VAL A 706 35.30 21.53 46.71
N GLN A 707 35.25 22.82 46.37
CA GLN A 707 35.11 23.91 47.35
C GLN A 707 33.85 23.74 48.20
N ASP A 708 32.69 23.57 47.56
CA ASP A 708 31.41 23.37 48.25
C ASP A 708 31.46 22.15 49.16
N ARG A 709 32.09 21.06 48.71
CA ARG A 709 32.24 19.86 49.51
C ARG A 709 33.16 20.06 50.73
N VAL A 710 34.26 20.81 50.57
CA VAL A 710 35.15 21.16 51.68
C VAL A 710 34.42 22.01 52.71
N ILE A 711 33.62 22.99 52.27
CA ILE A 711 32.78 23.82 53.13
C ILE A 711 31.76 22.94 53.86
N GLN A 712 31.09 22.02 53.17
CA GLN A 712 30.12 21.11 53.77
C GLN A 712 30.74 20.17 54.81
N ILE A 713 31.94 19.62 54.56
CA ILE A 713 32.66 18.80 55.56
C ILE A 713 33.03 19.65 56.78
N TYR A 714 33.40 20.92 56.57
CA TYR A 714 33.68 21.85 57.65
C TYR A 714 32.44 22.23 58.45
N GLU A 715 31.29 22.46 57.79
CA GLU A 715 29.98 22.68 58.42
C GLU A 715 29.61 21.52 59.34
N ASP A 716 29.70 20.27 58.85
CA ASP A 716 29.45 19.06 59.63
C ASP A 716 30.37 18.98 60.86
N PHE A 717 31.64 19.36 60.71
CA PHE A 717 32.59 19.45 61.82
C PHE A 717 32.19 20.55 62.82
N PHE A 718 31.83 21.74 62.33
CA PHE A 718 31.46 22.90 63.14
C PHE A 718 30.18 22.64 63.95
N ASP A 719 29.21 21.94 63.38
CA ASP A 719 27.99 21.53 64.08
C ASP A 719 28.26 20.51 65.18
N ARG A 720 29.15 19.54 64.92
CA ARG A 720 29.59 18.56 65.94
C ARG A 720 30.39 19.24 67.06
N TYR A 721 31.26 20.17 66.70
CA TYR A 721 32.02 20.98 67.64
C TYR A 721 31.10 21.83 68.53
N THR A 722 30.15 22.55 67.93
CA THR A 722 29.18 23.38 68.63
C THR A 722 28.29 22.55 69.57
N SER A 723 27.89 21.35 69.13
CA SER A 723 27.11 20.42 69.96
C SER A 723 27.90 19.89 71.16
N SER A 724 29.19 19.57 70.96
CA SER A 724 30.11 19.17 72.03
C SER A 724 30.36 20.30 73.04
N GLU A 725 30.63 21.52 72.57
CA GLU A 725 30.88 22.66 73.44
C GLU A 725 29.63 23.09 74.24
N ARG A 726 28.43 22.98 73.64
CA ARG A 726 27.16 23.16 74.35
C ARG A 726 26.98 22.14 75.47
N SER A 727 27.36 20.87 75.25
CA SER A 727 27.30 19.83 76.29
C SER A 727 28.28 20.09 77.44
N LYS A 728 29.38 20.83 77.18
CA LYS A 728 30.38 21.27 78.15
C LYS A 728 30.07 22.64 78.78
N GLY A 729 28.90 23.23 78.48
CA GLY A 729 28.45 24.52 79.03
C GLY A 729 29.11 25.77 78.44
N HIS A 730 29.82 25.65 77.31
CA HIS A 730 30.50 26.78 76.65
C HIS A 730 29.62 27.35 75.52
N SER A 731 29.45 28.68 75.46
CA SER A 731 28.71 29.34 74.36
C SER A 731 29.66 29.65 73.21
N VAL A 732 29.51 28.95 72.08
CA VAL A 732 30.26 29.21 70.84
C VAL A 732 29.58 30.36 70.07
N SER A 733 30.34 31.39 69.71
CA SER A 733 29.85 32.50 68.86
C SER A 733 29.57 31.98 67.46
N LYS A 734 28.40 32.32 66.93
CA LYS A 734 27.98 31.96 65.56
C LYS A 734 28.34 33.00 64.50
N LYS A 735 29.06 34.06 64.88
CA LYS A 735 29.34 35.18 63.97
C LYS A 735 30.72 35.79 64.18
N GLY A 736 31.49 35.82 63.10
CA GLY A 736 32.77 36.50 62.94
C GLY A 736 34.00 35.65 63.31
N LYS A 737 35.17 36.05 62.77
CA LYS A 737 36.48 35.59 63.21
C LYS A 737 36.57 35.68 64.73
N GLY A 738 36.50 34.53 65.41
CA GLY A 738 37.00 34.42 66.77
C GLY A 738 38.47 34.85 66.84
N ARG A 739 39.02 34.98 68.06
CA ARG A 739 40.46 35.26 68.25
C ARG A 739 41.30 34.36 67.33
N GLU A 740 42.46 34.85 66.89
CA GLU A 740 43.37 34.21 65.91
C GLU A 740 43.66 32.72 66.19
N ASP A 741 43.42 32.30 67.43
CA ASP A 741 43.51 30.95 67.95
C ASP A 741 42.12 30.30 68.23
N ALA A 742 41.11 30.40 67.35
CA ALA A 742 39.79 29.81 67.55
C ALA A 742 39.21 29.16 66.29
N VAL A 743 38.30 28.20 66.46
CA VAL A 743 37.53 27.61 65.36
C VAL A 743 36.70 28.71 64.67
N TRP A 744 36.87 28.90 63.36
CA TRP A 744 36.17 29.89 62.55
C TRP A 744 34.71 29.49 62.33
N ASP A 745 33.80 30.46 62.27
CA ASP A 745 32.44 30.20 61.83
C ASP A 745 32.39 29.84 60.35
N VAL A 746 31.31 29.16 59.95
CA VAL A 746 31.11 28.65 58.60
C VAL A 746 31.21 29.75 57.55
N GLU A 747 30.62 30.93 57.80
CA GLU A 747 30.65 32.09 56.90
C GLU A 747 32.10 32.56 56.65
N THR A 748 32.93 32.64 57.69
CA THR A 748 34.34 33.04 57.56
C THR A 748 35.17 32.01 56.78
N VAL A 749 34.91 30.71 56.97
CA VAL A 749 35.60 29.65 56.21
C VAL A 749 35.16 29.64 54.75
N ALA A 750 33.87 29.86 54.48
CA ALA A 750 33.36 29.97 53.12
C ALA A 750 34.01 31.15 52.36
N GLU A 751 34.04 32.35 52.95
CA GLU A 751 34.70 33.54 52.37
C GLU A 751 36.21 33.32 52.16
N TRP A 752 36.87 32.63 53.08
CA TRP A 752 38.29 32.29 52.94
C TRP A 752 38.52 31.25 51.83
N CYS A 753 37.71 30.20 51.76
CA CYS A 753 37.75 29.20 50.69
C CYS A 753 37.52 29.85 49.32
N GLU A 754 36.60 30.80 49.18
CA GLU A 754 36.40 31.55 47.93
C GLU A 754 37.68 32.29 47.48
N SER A 755 38.41 32.89 48.42
CA SER A 755 39.66 33.61 48.14
C SER A 755 40.81 32.69 47.67
N ILE A 756 40.85 31.46 48.19
CA ILE A 756 41.89 30.47 47.87
C ILE A 756 41.55 29.69 46.60
N PHE A 757 40.32 29.19 46.47
CA PHE A 757 39.89 28.39 45.32
C PHE A 757 39.71 29.24 44.06
N ARG A 758 39.34 30.53 44.18
CA ARG A 758 39.20 31.48 43.06
C ARG A 758 38.34 30.97 41.90
N VAL A 759 37.21 30.35 42.21
CA VAL A 759 36.33 29.75 41.21
C VAL A 759 35.73 30.83 40.31
N GLY A 760 35.94 30.72 38.99
CA GLY A 760 35.38 31.63 37.98
C GLY A 760 36.19 32.89 37.67
N ILE A 761 37.42 33.02 38.19
CA ILE A 761 38.35 34.11 37.84
C ILE A 761 39.37 33.56 36.83
N PRO A 762 39.46 34.07 35.58
CA PRO A 762 40.44 33.58 34.62
C PRO A 762 41.85 33.86 35.13
N GLU A 763 42.72 32.84 35.14
CA GLU A 763 44.15 33.01 35.43
C GLU A 763 44.73 33.99 34.41
N GLN A 764 45.19 35.16 34.86
CA GLN A 764 46.11 35.98 34.08
C GLN A 764 47.49 35.34 34.22
N ASP A 765 48.08 34.95 33.09
CA ASP A 765 49.46 34.45 32.99
C ASP A 765 50.43 35.41 33.72
N ASP A 766 50.94 34.99 34.87
CA ASP A 766 51.90 35.75 35.68
C ASP A 766 53.32 35.24 35.39
N ASP A 767 53.83 35.59 34.20
CA ASP A 767 55.25 35.48 33.88
C ASP A 767 55.93 36.84 34.05
N GLY A 768 56.45 37.05 35.27
CA GLY A 768 57.61 37.90 35.52
C GLY A 768 57.34 39.16 36.35
N PHE A 769 57.82 39.18 37.60
CA PHE A 769 58.89 40.08 38.03
C PHE A 769 59.45 39.66 39.40
N LEU A 770 60.77 39.47 39.43
CA LEU A 770 61.57 39.16 40.61
C LEU A 770 61.84 40.39 41.50
N SER A 771 61.93 40.08 42.80
CA SER A 771 62.74 40.74 43.84
C SER A 771 62.21 42.03 44.49
N GLY A 772 62.23 42.00 45.82
CA GLY A 772 61.95 43.15 46.68
C GLY A 772 61.92 42.77 48.16
N SER A 773 63.02 42.24 48.67
CA SER A 773 63.28 42.19 50.11
C SER A 773 63.15 43.60 50.70
N LEU A 774 62.47 43.77 51.84
CA LEU A 774 62.92 44.68 52.91
C LEU A 774 62.14 44.46 54.20
N SER A 775 62.92 44.11 55.21
CA SER A 775 62.60 44.02 56.62
C SER A 775 62.41 45.39 57.28
N ARG A 776 61.38 45.47 58.13
CA ARG A 776 61.31 46.07 59.49
C ARG A 776 61.76 47.54 59.72
N SER A 777 60.85 48.23 60.43
CA SER A 777 61.03 49.25 61.48
C SER A 777 60.85 50.73 61.11
N GLY A 778 60.05 51.43 61.94
CA GLY A 778 60.21 52.87 62.20
C GLY A 778 58.97 53.75 62.00
N SER A 779 58.09 53.83 63.00
CA SER A 779 57.43 55.11 63.37
C SER A 779 58.49 56.17 63.75
N PRO A 780 58.22 57.50 63.81
CA PRO A 780 56.93 58.14 64.09
C PRO A 780 56.58 59.37 63.20
N GLY A 781 55.41 59.93 63.47
CA GLY A 781 54.82 61.04 62.74
C GLY A 781 55.45 62.42 62.90
N GLY A 782 54.89 63.32 62.11
CA GLY A 782 54.98 64.77 62.11
C GLY A 782 53.81 65.29 61.27
#